data_AF-A0A520E3S7-F1
#
_entry.id   AF-A0A520E3S7-F1
#
_cell.length_a   1.000
_cell.length_b   1.000
_cell.length_c   1.000
_cell.angle_alpha   90.00
_cell.angle_beta   90.00
_cell.angle_gamma   90.00
#
_symmetry.space_group_name_H-M   'P 1'
#
loop_
_entity.id
_entity.type
_entity.pdbx_description
1 polymer ?
#
loop_
_entity_poly.entity_id
_entity_poly.type
_entity_poly.pdbx_seq_one_letter_code
_entity_poly.pdbx_strand_id
1 'polypeptide(L)'
;MYTPTLIEVPTHIPLGDYLEHGVPVLDQGTEGACTGFGLATVANYLLLRRRVVPDAAPVSPRMLYELARRYDEWPGEDYAGSSARGAMKGWHKHGVCTEKKHPYKARKSDPTGLTEARTLDALRRPLGAYFRVNHKDLVAMHSAIAEVGILYTTCTVHQGWMEVGPDGVIMPSDAIKGGHAFAIVAYDEEGFWLQNSWGPGWGRAGFARVSYDDWLRNGTDAWVARLGAPVQLRRAESAATAHAPTAAQSMAYAFADLRPHIVSVGNGGELKAGGDYGSTPAELAQVFEDDIPRVTAGWARPRVLLYAHGGLVSEQAAVQRLAEYRPRLLDGEVYPLAFIWRTDYWTTLTNILQDAVRRRRPEGALDAAKDFMLDRFDDALEPLARSFTGKVAWDKMKENAMAASAGHGAAVRVADHLQALAAKTPGLEIHLVGHSAGAIFCAPLVQLLAERGLKIVTCTLWAPACTVALFDQYYQPALEKKQIGKMAAFVLNDEAEQEDHCAHIYNKSLLYLVSHAFEEHIRIPFSHAHRGTPLLGMVHWHDAALRARLARLGVDLVMAPNSEPAGSLDASTARRHGDFDDDERTVLATFGRIAAAGATGTARSAAARSRTAQPATTPRDRDTAREPLRMFSRSGSSLRDQRQQIDLKTR
;
A
#
# COMPACT_ATOMS: atom_id res chain seq x y z
N MET A 1 -13.26 15.83 13.21
CA MET A 1 -13.44 16.19 14.63
C MET A 1 -14.78 15.63 15.08
N TYR A 2 -14.94 15.22 16.33
CA TYR A 2 -16.23 14.80 16.88
C TYR A 2 -17.18 16.01 16.94
N THR A 3 -18.46 15.78 16.64
CA THR A 3 -19.52 16.78 16.75
C THR A 3 -20.70 16.10 17.44
N PRO A 4 -21.18 16.63 18.59
CA PRO A 4 -22.31 16.07 19.31
C PRO A 4 -23.60 16.01 18.47
N THR A 5 -24.42 15.01 18.74
CA THR A 5 -25.72 14.75 18.10
C THR A 5 -26.90 15.43 18.78
N LEU A 6 -26.64 16.26 19.80
CA LEU A 6 -27.64 16.98 20.61
C LEU A 6 -28.59 16.07 21.41
N ILE A 7 -28.18 14.84 21.72
CA ILE A 7 -28.89 14.04 22.73
C ILE A 7 -28.70 14.66 24.12
N GLU A 8 -29.63 14.36 25.04
CA GLU A 8 -29.50 14.77 26.43
C GLU A 8 -28.22 14.20 27.06
N VAL A 9 -27.47 15.06 27.76
CA VAL A 9 -26.28 14.69 28.52
C VAL A 9 -26.69 14.60 29.99
N PRO A 10 -26.66 13.39 30.61
CA PRO A 10 -26.99 13.22 32.02
C PRO A 10 -26.10 14.07 32.93
N THR A 11 -26.60 14.46 34.10
CA THR A 11 -25.78 15.20 35.09
C THR A 11 -24.61 14.39 35.62
N HIS A 12 -24.74 13.07 35.63
CA HIS A 12 -23.68 12.10 35.92
C HIS A 12 -23.96 10.80 35.18
N ILE A 13 -22.90 10.03 34.91
CA ILE A 13 -22.98 8.64 34.46
C ILE A 13 -22.21 7.81 35.50
N PRO A 14 -22.90 7.04 36.35
CA PRO A 14 -22.27 6.35 37.46
C PRO A 14 -21.35 5.23 36.96
N LEU A 15 -20.25 5.00 37.67
CA LEU A 15 -19.33 3.90 37.37
C LEU A 15 -20.03 2.53 37.39
N GLY A 16 -21.10 2.38 38.18
CA GLY A 16 -21.89 1.15 38.27
C GLY A 16 -22.41 0.65 36.91
N ASP A 17 -22.95 1.55 36.08
CA ASP A 17 -23.49 1.21 34.76
C ASP A 17 -22.42 0.57 33.85
N TYR A 18 -21.18 1.06 33.94
CA TYR A 18 -20.06 0.48 33.22
C TYR A 18 -19.68 -0.91 33.77
N LEU A 19 -19.66 -1.06 35.09
CA LEU A 19 -19.29 -2.32 35.75
C LEU A 19 -20.27 -3.47 35.44
N GLU A 20 -21.56 -3.17 35.22
CA GLU A 20 -22.57 -4.16 34.84
C GLU A 20 -22.26 -4.89 33.53
N HIS A 21 -21.50 -4.25 32.63
CA HIS A 21 -21.08 -4.88 31.38
C HIS A 21 -19.99 -5.94 31.55
N GLY A 22 -19.33 -6.02 32.72
CA GLY A 22 -18.30 -7.02 33.00
C GLY A 22 -17.05 -6.88 32.13
N VAL A 23 -16.66 -5.65 31.77
CA VAL A 23 -15.45 -5.40 30.98
C VAL A 23 -14.21 -5.81 31.79
N PRO A 24 -13.29 -6.61 31.24
CA PRO A 24 -12.12 -7.08 31.99
C PRO A 24 -11.15 -5.92 32.30
N VAL A 25 -10.68 -5.86 33.55
CA VAL A 25 -9.51 -5.05 33.93
C VAL A 25 -8.25 -5.76 33.44
N LEU A 26 -7.47 -5.07 32.62
CA LEU A 26 -6.28 -5.62 31.99
C LEU A 26 -5.00 -5.25 32.75
N ASP A 27 -3.90 -5.93 32.46
CA ASP A 27 -2.58 -5.66 33.06
C ASP A 27 -1.49 -5.66 31.97
N GLN A 28 -0.93 -4.47 31.68
CA GLN A 28 0.16 -4.29 30.72
C GLN A 28 1.53 -4.70 31.27
N GLY A 29 1.64 -4.96 32.58
CA GLY A 29 2.90 -5.25 33.25
C GLY A 29 3.94 -4.15 33.04
N THR A 30 5.14 -4.54 32.61
CA THR A 30 6.31 -3.63 32.53
C THR A 30 6.60 -3.13 31.12
N GLU A 31 5.74 -3.43 30.14
CA GLU A 31 5.89 -2.95 28.77
C GLU A 31 5.10 -1.65 28.58
N GLY A 32 5.64 -0.71 27.80
CA GLY A 32 4.97 0.54 27.42
C GLY A 32 3.81 0.33 26.43
N ALA A 33 2.98 -0.69 26.65
CA ALA A 33 1.89 -1.11 25.76
C ALA A 33 0.54 -0.44 26.07
N CYS A 34 0.52 0.59 26.92
CA CYS A 34 -0.70 1.25 27.41
C CYS A 34 -1.67 1.65 26.29
N THR A 35 -1.16 2.07 25.13
CA THR A 35 -2.00 2.41 23.97
C THR A 35 -2.85 1.24 23.48
N GLY A 36 -2.27 0.04 23.36
CA GLY A 36 -3.01 -1.16 22.97
C GLY A 36 -3.98 -1.61 24.05
N PHE A 37 -3.58 -1.51 25.32
CA PHE A 37 -4.41 -1.90 26.47
C PHE A 37 -5.61 -0.96 26.69
N GLY A 38 -5.39 0.35 26.70
CA GLY A 38 -6.47 1.33 26.81
C GLY A 38 -7.48 1.19 25.66
N LEU A 39 -7.01 0.94 24.43
CA LEU A 39 -7.90 0.72 23.29
C LEU A 39 -8.61 -0.64 23.35
N ALA A 40 -7.96 -1.69 23.87
CA ALA A 40 -8.60 -2.98 24.10
C ALA A 40 -9.77 -2.88 25.08
N THR A 41 -9.64 -2.10 26.15
CA THR A 41 -10.75 -1.78 27.06
C THR A 41 -11.92 -1.16 26.32
N VAL A 42 -11.66 -0.14 25.49
CA VAL A 42 -12.69 0.51 24.65
C VAL A 42 -13.37 -0.50 23.71
N ALA A 43 -12.58 -1.33 23.02
CA ALA A 43 -13.11 -2.33 22.10
C ALA A 43 -13.96 -3.39 22.82
N ASN A 44 -13.49 -3.94 23.94
CA ASN A 44 -14.22 -4.92 24.75
C ASN A 44 -15.56 -4.36 25.23
N TYR A 45 -15.57 -3.14 25.78
CA TYR A 45 -16.81 -2.47 26.20
C TYR A 45 -17.80 -2.34 25.04
N LEU A 46 -17.35 -1.78 23.90
CA LEU A 46 -18.22 -1.57 22.74
C LEU A 46 -18.78 -2.89 22.17
N LEU A 47 -18.00 -3.97 22.21
CA LEU A 47 -18.39 -5.30 21.74
C LEU A 47 -19.40 -5.98 22.68
N LEU A 48 -19.18 -5.86 24.00
CA LEU A 48 -20.09 -6.40 25.03
C LEU A 48 -21.44 -5.70 25.02
N ARG A 49 -21.49 -4.38 24.80
CA ARG A 49 -22.74 -3.60 24.77
C ARG A 49 -23.53 -3.67 23.46
N ARG A 50 -23.11 -4.48 22.48
CA ARG A 50 -23.86 -4.62 21.22
C ARG A 50 -25.26 -5.16 21.50
N ARG A 51 -26.30 -4.41 21.08
CA ARG A 51 -27.70 -4.75 21.38
C ARG A 51 -28.19 -6.06 20.74
N VAL A 52 -27.74 -6.37 19.52
CA VAL A 52 -28.27 -7.53 18.75
C VAL A 52 -27.46 -8.79 19.04
N VAL A 53 -26.13 -8.71 18.90
CA VAL A 53 -25.21 -9.83 19.18
C VAL A 53 -23.99 -9.28 19.91
N PRO A 54 -23.98 -9.36 21.26
CA PRO A 54 -22.78 -9.14 22.05
C PRO A 54 -21.65 -10.07 21.62
N ASP A 55 -20.42 -9.57 21.64
CA ASP A 55 -19.22 -10.39 21.48
C ASP A 55 -18.41 -10.33 22.78
N ALA A 56 -18.51 -11.40 23.55
CA ALA A 56 -17.84 -11.52 24.85
C ALA A 56 -16.40 -12.05 24.75
N ALA A 57 -15.89 -12.32 23.55
CA ALA A 57 -14.51 -12.76 23.39
C ALA A 57 -13.57 -11.55 23.59
N PRO A 58 -12.67 -11.58 24.59
CA PRO A 58 -11.74 -10.47 24.81
C PRO A 58 -10.86 -10.24 23.58
N VAL A 59 -10.66 -8.99 23.20
CA VAL A 59 -9.77 -8.60 22.11
C VAL A 59 -8.31 -8.59 22.56
N SER A 60 -7.40 -8.76 21.60
CA SER A 60 -5.95 -8.75 21.84
C SER A 60 -5.40 -7.32 22.02
N PRO A 61 -4.95 -6.91 23.23
CA PRO A 61 -4.21 -5.66 23.40
C PRO A 61 -2.83 -5.73 22.74
N ARG A 62 -2.26 -6.94 22.58
CA ARG A 62 -1.00 -7.15 21.85
C ARG A 62 -1.13 -6.73 20.38
N MET A 63 -2.18 -7.17 19.69
CA MET A 63 -2.44 -6.78 18.30
C MET A 63 -2.62 -5.26 18.18
N LEU A 64 -3.42 -4.65 19.07
CA LEU A 64 -3.66 -3.21 19.04
C LEU A 64 -2.37 -2.41 19.28
N TYR A 65 -1.51 -2.87 20.20
CA TYR A 65 -0.23 -2.22 20.46
C TYR A 65 0.74 -2.33 19.27
N GLU A 66 0.86 -3.52 18.66
CA GLU A 66 1.69 -3.70 17.46
C GLU A 66 1.20 -2.86 16.27
N LEU A 67 -0.12 -2.79 16.07
CA LEU A 67 -0.72 -1.90 15.08
C LEU A 67 -0.49 -0.43 15.43
N ALA A 68 -0.56 -0.05 16.70
CA ALA A 68 -0.30 1.32 17.12
C ALA A 68 1.14 1.74 16.78
N ARG A 69 2.12 0.84 16.99
CA ARG A 69 3.51 1.04 16.56
C ARG A 69 3.67 1.09 15.04
N ARG A 70 2.95 0.23 14.30
CA ARG A 70 2.95 0.19 12.83
C ARG A 70 2.48 1.50 12.19
N TYR A 71 1.58 2.21 12.86
CA TYR A 71 0.97 3.46 12.41
C TYR A 71 1.49 4.71 13.11
N ASP A 72 2.54 4.55 13.90
CA ASP A 72 3.01 5.65 14.72
C ASP A 72 3.58 6.78 13.88
N GLU A 73 3.30 8.01 14.28
CA GLU A 73 3.72 9.22 13.54
C GLU A 73 5.16 9.64 13.90
N TRP A 74 5.76 9.03 14.94
CA TRP A 74 7.08 9.35 15.47
C TRP A 74 8.01 8.11 15.55
N PRO A 75 8.25 7.38 14.44
CA PRO A 75 9.18 6.26 14.46
C PRO A 75 10.61 6.75 14.72
N GLY A 76 11.23 6.30 15.82
CA GLY A 76 12.66 6.52 16.08
C GLY A 76 13.01 7.60 17.12
N GLU A 77 12.05 8.18 17.81
CA GLU A 77 12.34 8.82 19.10
C GLU A 77 12.53 7.72 20.15
N ASP A 78 13.51 7.86 21.05
CA ASP A 78 13.84 6.90 22.12
C ASP A 78 12.73 6.83 23.21
N TYR A 79 11.48 6.57 22.83
CA TYR A 79 10.39 6.28 23.75
C TYR A 79 9.87 4.85 23.56
N ALA A 80 9.72 4.14 24.67
CA ALA A 80 9.06 2.85 24.71
C ALA A 80 7.53 3.08 24.74
N GLY A 81 6.89 3.21 23.57
CA GLY A 81 5.45 3.43 23.47
C GLY A 81 4.94 3.54 22.04
N SER A 82 3.71 4.06 21.88
CA SER A 82 3.15 4.46 20.58
C SER A 82 2.14 5.59 20.73
N SER A 83 1.63 6.18 19.64
CA SER A 83 0.55 7.17 19.70
C SER A 83 -0.86 6.56 19.76
N ALA A 84 -1.80 7.24 20.43
CA ALA A 84 -3.22 6.90 20.44
C ALA A 84 -3.85 6.97 19.04
N ARG A 85 -3.46 7.97 18.24
CA ARG A 85 -3.87 8.06 16.85
C ARG A 85 -3.40 6.85 16.04
N GLY A 86 -2.17 6.39 16.26
CA GLY A 86 -1.65 5.16 15.65
C GLY A 86 -2.54 3.96 15.98
N ALA A 87 -2.92 3.80 17.25
CA ALA A 87 -3.81 2.73 17.70
C ALA A 87 -5.19 2.79 17.02
N MET A 88 -5.81 3.97 16.94
CA MET A 88 -7.09 4.18 16.26
C MET A 88 -7.02 3.87 14.76
N LYS A 89 -5.97 4.35 14.07
CA LYS A 89 -5.72 4.03 12.66
C LYS A 89 -5.55 2.51 12.46
N GLY A 90 -4.80 1.87 13.36
CA GLY A 90 -4.58 0.44 13.38
C GLY A 90 -5.89 -0.34 13.44
N TRP A 91 -6.72 -0.07 14.43
CA TRP A 91 -8.00 -0.76 14.58
C TRP A 91 -8.94 -0.50 13.40
N HIS A 92 -9.00 0.73 12.89
CA HIS A 92 -9.83 1.08 11.73
C HIS A 92 -9.41 0.35 10.45
N LYS A 93 -8.10 0.19 10.22
CA LYS A 93 -7.58 -0.40 8.98
C LYS A 93 -7.44 -1.92 9.02
N HIS A 94 -7.45 -2.55 10.19
CA HIS A 94 -7.19 -3.99 10.32
C HIS A 94 -8.26 -4.76 11.11
N GLY A 95 -9.12 -4.07 11.87
CA GLY A 95 -9.91 -4.71 12.92
C GLY A 95 -9.03 -5.15 14.10
N VAL A 96 -9.56 -6.01 14.97
CA VAL A 96 -8.80 -6.59 16.09
C VAL A 96 -9.20 -8.05 16.35
N CYS A 97 -8.21 -8.94 16.43
CA CYS A 97 -8.44 -10.35 16.74
C CYS A 97 -8.64 -10.56 18.25
N THR A 98 -9.10 -11.76 18.61
CA THR A 98 -9.25 -12.18 20.00
C THR A 98 -7.91 -12.36 20.70
N GLU A 99 -7.89 -12.15 22.02
CA GLU A 99 -6.74 -12.40 22.88
C GLU A 99 -6.25 -13.85 22.76
N LYS A 100 -7.16 -14.80 22.52
CA LYS A 100 -6.82 -16.21 22.27
C LYS A 100 -5.94 -16.40 21.02
N LYS A 101 -6.14 -15.59 19.98
CA LYS A 101 -5.41 -15.68 18.69
C LYS A 101 -4.07 -14.97 18.71
N HIS A 102 -3.93 -13.93 19.54
CA HIS A 102 -2.69 -13.20 19.70
C HIS A 102 -2.50 -12.78 21.16
N PRO A 103 -2.10 -13.71 22.04
CA PRO A 103 -2.07 -13.46 23.47
C PRO A 103 -0.97 -12.48 23.86
N TYR A 104 -1.27 -11.60 24.81
CA TYR A 104 -0.28 -10.74 25.40
C TYR A 104 0.70 -11.52 26.27
N LYS A 105 1.98 -11.47 25.90
CA LYS A 105 3.10 -11.95 26.71
C LYS A 105 4.09 -10.80 26.85
N ALA A 106 4.22 -10.26 28.06
CA ALA A 106 5.10 -9.12 28.32
C ALA A 106 6.53 -9.41 27.83
N ARG A 107 7.12 -8.46 27.09
CA ARG A 107 8.50 -8.52 26.56
C ARG A 107 8.82 -9.70 25.61
N LYS A 108 7.83 -10.54 25.25
CA LYS A 108 7.95 -11.54 24.20
C LYS A 108 7.15 -11.04 23.01
N SER A 109 7.83 -10.44 22.02
CA SER A 109 7.20 -10.22 20.72
C SER A 109 7.00 -11.57 20.07
N ASP A 110 5.77 -11.91 19.72
CA ASP A 110 5.53 -13.00 18.79
C ASP A 110 6.02 -12.54 17.42
N PRO A 111 7.08 -13.16 16.86
CA PRO A 111 7.64 -12.68 15.61
C PRO A 111 6.63 -12.81 14.47
N THR A 112 5.61 -13.66 14.57
CA THR A 112 4.69 -13.99 13.47
C THR A 112 3.78 -12.85 13.01
N GLY A 113 3.65 -11.73 13.74
CA GLY A 113 2.92 -10.55 13.23
C GLY A 113 1.46 -10.81 12.79
N LEU A 114 1.03 -10.24 11.66
CA LEU A 114 -0.36 -10.37 11.16
C LEU A 114 -0.56 -11.62 10.28
N THR A 115 -0.73 -12.78 10.91
CA THR A 115 -1.08 -14.03 10.20
C THR A 115 -2.47 -13.95 9.55
N GLU A 116 -2.74 -14.79 8.54
CA GLU A 116 -4.07 -14.93 7.95
C GLU A 116 -5.14 -15.22 9.01
N ALA A 117 -4.86 -16.13 9.95
CA ALA A 117 -5.81 -16.51 10.98
C ALA A 117 -6.15 -15.34 11.95
N ARG A 118 -5.17 -14.47 12.23
CA ARG A 118 -5.38 -13.25 13.04
C ARG A 118 -6.16 -12.21 12.25
N THR A 119 -5.79 -11.98 11.00
CA THR A 119 -6.43 -11.00 10.12
C THR A 119 -7.90 -11.37 9.85
N LEU A 120 -8.22 -12.64 9.57
CA LEU A 120 -9.59 -13.10 9.37
C LEU A 120 -10.46 -13.00 10.64
N ASP A 121 -9.90 -13.28 11.82
CA ASP A 121 -10.63 -13.09 13.09
C ASP A 121 -10.85 -11.59 13.38
N ALA A 122 -9.89 -10.74 13.00
CA ALA A 122 -9.97 -9.30 13.18
C ALA A 122 -11.10 -8.64 12.38
N LEU A 123 -11.42 -9.16 11.18
CA LEU A 123 -12.55 -8.71 10.35
C LEU A 123 -13.91 -8.85 11.04
N ARG A 124 -14.02 -9.67 12.10
CA ARG A 124 -15.25 -9.82 12.88
C ARG A 124 -15.52 -8.65 13.83
N ARG A 125 -14.48 -7.83 14.11
CA ARG A 125 -14.49 -6.74 15.08
C ARG A 125 -13.94 -5.44 14.48
N PRO A 126 -14.52 -4.95 13.37
CA PRO A 126 -14.02 -3.76 12.71
C PRO A 126 -14.39 -2.49 13.49
N LEU A 127 -13.51 -1.50 13.45
CA LEU A 127 -13.83 -0.13 13.83
C LEU A 127 -14.42 0.59 12.61
N GLY A 128 -15.66 1.02 12.69
CA GLY A 128 -16.39 1.62 11.56
C GLY A 128 -16.11 3.11 11.40
N ALA A 129 -16.13 3.86 12.51
CA ALA A 129 -15.78 5.27 12.50
C ALA A 129 -15.08 5.64 13.81
N TYR A 130 -14.21 6.65 13.73
CA TYR A 130 -13.59 7.24 14.90
C TYR A 130 -13.38 8.73 14.71
N PHE A 131 -13.48 9.46 15.81
CA PHE A 131 -13.33 10.91 15.81
C PHE A 131 -12.50 11.35 16.99
N ARG A 132 -11.63 12.33 16.76
CA ARG A 132 -10.95 13.04 17.83
C ARG A 132 -11.98 13.89 18.58
N VAL A 133 -11.98 13.83 19.90
CA VAL A 133 -12.73 14.72 20.80
C VAL A 133 -11.74 15.76 21.34
N ASN A 134 -12.18 17.02 21.48
CA ASN A 134 -11.29 18.04 22.03
C ASN A 134 -11.14 17.75 23.53
N HIS A 135 -9.95 17.29 23.94
CA HIS A 135 -9.71 16.88 25.31
C HIS A 135 -9.79 18.04 26.32
N LYS A 136 -9.78 19.31 25.86
CA LYS A 136 -10.02 20.50 26.71
C LYS A 136 -11.48 20.94 26.75
N ASP A 137 -12.35 20.33 25.95
CA ASP A 137 -13.77 20.63 25.90
C ASP A 137 -14.54 19.57 26.69
N LEU A 138 -14.76 19.86 27.98
CA LEU A 138 -15.48 18.95 28.88
C LEU A 138 -16.88 18.64 28.36
N VAL A 139 -17.58 19.63 27.77
CA VAL A 139 -18.92 19.46 27.21
C VAL A 139 -18.90 18.45 26.06
N ALA A 140 -17.93 18.57 25.15
CA ALA A 140 -17.77 17.59 24.06
C ALA A 140 -17.43 16.20 24.59
N MET A 141 -16.61 16.10 25.64
CA MET A 141 -16.28 14.82 26.27
C MET A 141 -17.48 14.17 26.95
N HIS A 142 -18.24 14.91 27.77
CA HIS A 142 -19.48 14.42 28.39
C HIS A 142 -20.49 13.97 27.32
N SER A 143 -20.64 14.76 26.26
CA SER A 143 -21.51 14.40 25.12
C SER A 143 -21.07 13.09 24.46
N ALA A 144 -19.77 12.91 24.23
CA ALA A 144 -19.25 11.69 23.62
C ALA A 144 -19.43 10.46 24.52
N ILE A 145 -19.28 10.61 25.84
CA ILE A 145 -19.57 9.54 26.81
C ILE A 145 -21.08 9.25 26.83
N ALA A 146 -21.95 10.26 26.82
CA ALA A 146 -23.40 10.04 26.76
C ALA A 146 -23.82 9.26 25.48
N GLU A 147 -23.22 9.58 24.33
CA GLU A 147 -23.54 8.94 23.06
C GLU A 147 -22.96 7.53 22.88
N VAL A 148 -21.73 7.33 23.32
CA VAL A 148 -20.92 6.14 22.99
C VAL A 148 -20.50 5.34 24.22
N GLY A 149 -20.64 5.90 25.42
CA GLY A 149 -20.37 5.32 26.74
C GLY A 149 -18.91 5.23 27.16
N ILE A 150 -17.96 5.53 26.26
CA ILE A 150 -16.55 5.38 26.56
C ILE A 150 -15.70 6.29 25.67
N LEU A 151 -14.58 6.77 26.22
CA LEU A 151 -13.54 7.47 25.49
C LEU A 151 -12.21 6.74 25.62
N TYR A 152 -11.46 6.69 24.52
CA TYR A 152 -10.05 6.30 24.53
C TYR A 152 -9.20 7.56 24.69
N THR A 153 -8.37 7.61 25.72
CA THR A 153 -7.69 8.85 26.13
C THR A 153 -6.22 8.65 26.45
N THR A 154 -5.47 9.75 26.37
CA THR A 154 -4.09 9.83 26.88
C THR A 154 -3.93 11.03 27.79
N CYS A 155 -3.02 10.91 28.76
CA CYS A 155 -2.62 12.01 29.62
C CYS A 155 -1.12 11.92 29.98
N THR A 156 -0.62 13.01 30.56
CA THR A 156 0.62 12.99 31.33
C THR A 156 0.32 12.48 32.73
N VAL A 157 0.94 11.38 33.13
CA VAL A 157 0.84 10.78 34.47
C VAL A 157 1.82 11.46 35.43
N HIS A 158 1.40 11.69 36.67
CA HIS A 158 2.18 12.26 37.78
C HIS A 158 2.19 11.34 39.01
N GLN A 159 2.96 11.69 40.05
CA GLN A 159 3.15 10.88 41.27
C GLN A 159 1.84 10.39 41.90
N GLY A 160 0.80 11.21 41.96
CA GLY A 160 -0.50 10.81 42.51
C GLY A 160 -1.16 9.58 41.86
N TRP A 161 -0.82 9.25 40.61
CA TRP A 161 -1.26 7.99 39.97
C TRP A 161 -0.61 6.75 40.56
N MET A 162 0.56 6.90 41.19
CA MET A 162 1.29 5.81 41.84
C MET A 162 0.78 5.53 43.26
N GLU A 163 -0.05 6.42 43.80
CA GLU A 163 -0.48 6.44 45.21
C GLU A 163 -2.00 6.30 45.36
N VAL A 164 -2.71 5.93 44.29
CA VAL A 164 -4.17 5.78 44.29
C VAL A 164 -4.58 4.65 45.23
N GLY A 165 -5.37 5.00 46.25
CA GLY A 165 -5.90 4.06 47.23
C GLY A 165 -7.17 3.33 46.76
N PRO A 166 -7.76 2.50 47.64
CA PRO A 166 -9.02 1.78 47.35
C PRO A 166 -10.24 2.68 47.13
N ASP A 167 -10.18 3.95 47.54
CA ASP A 167 -11.18 4.97 47.24
C ASP A 167 -11.18 5.36 45.75
N GLY A 168 -10.07 5.10 45.06
CA GLY A 168 -9.91 5.36 43.63
C GLY A 168 -9.73 6.83 43.32
N VAL A 169 -9.27 7.67 44.24
CA VAL A 169 -9.10 9.11 43.97
C VAL A 169 -7.66 9.41 43.56
N ILE A 170 -7.47 10.07 42.41
CA ILE A 170 -6.14 10.53 41.98
C ILE A 170 -5.89 11.91 42.56
N MET A 171 -4.91 12.01 43.46
CA MET A 171 -4.49 13.30 44.03
C MET A 171 -3.55 14.04 43.05
N PRO A 172 -3.84 15.29 42.67
CA PRO A 172 -2.99 16.05 41.75
C PRO A 172 -1.57 16.23 42.30
N SER A 173 -0.57 16.19 41.41
CA SER A 173 0.83 16.41 41.77
C SER A 173 1.62 17.01 40.60
N ASP A 174 2.58 17.88 40.89
CA ASP A 174 3.47 18.45 39.88
C ASP A 174 4.60 17.51 39.43
N ALA A 175 4.87 16.44 40.18
CA ALA A 175 5.92 15.47 39.87
C ALA A 175 5.50 14.51 38.74
N ILE A 176 5.86 14.85 37.49
CA ILE A 176 5.55 14.08 36.28
C ILE A 176 6.33 12.75 36.22
N LYS A 177 5.68 11.70 35.71
CA LYS A 177 6.24 10.35 35.52
C LYS A 177 6.30 9.89 34.06
N GLY A 178 5.44 10.38 33.19
CA GLY A 178 5.44 10.01 31.77
C GLY A 178 4.10 10.22 31.08
N GLY A 179 3.93 9.64 29.90
CA GLY A 179 2.66 9.56 29.20
C GLY A 179 1.95 8.23 29.45
N HIS A 180 0.62 8.26 29.49
CA HIS A 180 -0.20 7.05 29.70
C HIS A 180 -1.49 7.07 28.87
N ALA A 181 -1.99 5.90 28.52
CA ALA A 181 -3.21 5.70 27.73
C ALA A 181 -4.18 4.75 28.45
N PHE A 182 -5.46 5.11 28.49
CA PHE A 182 -6.50 4.40 29.24
C PHE A 182 -7.90 4.72 28.66
N ALA A 183 -8.95 4.25 29.33
CA ALA A 183 -10.33 4.55 28.95
C ALA A 183 -11.05 5.38 30.02
N ILE A 184 -11.70 6.47 29.64
CA ILE A 184 -12.69 7.17 30.49
C ILE A 184 -14.05 6.51 30.26
N VAL A 185 -14.70 6.11 31.35
CA VAL A 185 -15.86 5.19 31.33
C VAL A 185 -17.11 5.74 32.01
N ALA A 186 -16.96 6.78 32.84
CA ALA A 186 -18.05 7.39 33.61
C ALA A 186 -17.64 8.80 34.03
N TYR A 187 -18.59 9.58 34.57
CA TYR A 187 -18.32 10.91 35.12
C TYR A 187 -19.33 11.31 36.19
N ASP A 188 -18.91 12.22 37.06
CA ASP A 188 -19.73 12.88 38.06
C ASP A 188 -19.40 14.38 38.16
N GLU A 189 -19.93 15.07 39.16
CA GLU A 189 -19.71 16.51 39.36
C GLU A 189 -18.25 16.87 39.63
N GLU A 190 -17.44 15.91 40.10
CA GLU A 190 -16.08 16.17 40.52
C GLU A 190 -15.03 15.73 39.48
N GLY A 191 -15.36 14.77 38.60
CA GLY A 191 -14.43 14.38 37.56
C GLY A 191 -14.83 13.19 36.68
N PHE A 192 -13.83 12.66 35.97
CA PHE A 192 -13.97 11.50 35.11
C PHE A 192 -13.53 10.23 35.83
N TRP A 193 -14.35 9.18 35.77
CA TRP A 193 -13.96 7.83 36.15
C TRP A 193 -13.29 7.12 34.97
N LEU A 194 -12.16 6.48 35.25
CA LEU A 194 -11.35 5.77 34.26
C LEU A 194 -11.12 4.31 34.66
N GLN A 195 -11.00 3.45 33.65
CA GLN A 195 -10.45 2.10 33.80
C GLN A 195 -8.98 2.11 33.35
N ASN A 196 -8.09 1.72 34.25
CA ASN A 196 -6.66 1.60 33.99
C ASN A 196 -6.28 0.20 33.48
N SER A 197 -4.99 0.00 33.16
CA SER A 197 -4.42 -1.26 32.68
C SER A 197 -3.22 -1.72 33.52
N TRP A 198 -3.22 -1.42 34.81
CA TRP A 198 -2.21 -1.87 35.79
C TRP A 198 -2.74 -2.96 36.73
N GLY A 199 -3.70 -3.75 36.22
CA GLY A 199 -4.32 -4.84 36.94
C GLY A 199 -5.36 -4.40 37.99
N PRO A 200 -6.11 -5.37 38.53
CA PRO A 200 -7.20 -5.10 39.49
C PRO A 200 -6.69 -4.67 40.87
N GLY A 201 -5.40 -4.82 41.16
CA GLY A 201 -4.81 -4.39 42.44
C GLY A 201 -4.57 -2.88 42.55
N TRP A 202 -4.66 -2.15 41.43
CA TRP A 202 -4.41 -0.71 41.40
C TRP A 202 -5.69 0.10 41.64
N GLY A 203 -5.61 1.13 42.49
CA GLY A 203 -6.74 2.01 42.79
C GLY A 203 -7.97 1.28 43.33
N ARG A 204 -9.16 1.69 42.89
CA ARG A 204 -10.42 1.02 43.20
C ARG A 204 -10.67 -0.14 42.25
N ALA A 205 -10.02 -1.28 42.51
CA ALA A 205 -10.17 -2.50 41.72
C ALA A 205 -9.84 -2.33 40.21
N GLY A 206 -8.85 -1.51 39.86
CA GLY A 206 -8.48 -1.16 38.49
C GLY A 206 -9.03 0.18 38.00
N PHE A 207 -9.82 0.87 38.82
CA PHE A 207 -10.48 2.14 38.47
C PHE A 207 -10.00 3.29 39.34
N ALA A 208 -10.12 4.50 38.79
CA ALA A 208 -9.89 5.72 39.54
C ALA A 208 -10.71 6.89 38.99
N ARG A 209 -10.80 7.98 39.74
CA ARG A 209 -11.38 9.25 39.34
C ARG A 209 -10.27 10.29 39.25
N VAL A 210 -10.18 10.93 38.09
CA VAL A 210 -9.35 12.11 37.85
C VAL A 210 -10.26 13.34 37.93
N SER A 211 -9.87 14.37 38.69
CA SER A 211 -10.67 15.60 38.79
C SER A 211 -10.67 16.37 37.46
N TYR A 212 -11.66 17.24 37.26
CA TYR A 212 -11.69 18.07 36.05
C TYR A 212 -10.48 19.01 35.93
N ASP A 213 -9.99 19.56 37.05
CA ASP A 213 -8.81 20.42 37.08
C ASP A 213 -7.55 19.66 36.65
N ASP A 214 -7.37 18.45 37.20
CA ASP A 214 -6.25 17.59 36.83
C ASP A 214 -6.33 17.19 35.36
N TRP A 215 -7.50 16.78 34.88
CA TRP A 215 -7.71 16.45 33.48
C TRP A 215 -7.44 17.64 32.53
N LEU A 216 -7.95 18.83 32.85
CA LEU A 216 -7.70 20.03 32.06
C LEU A 216 -6.23 20.42 32.04
N ARG A 217 -5.46 20.08 33.06
CA ARG A 217 -4.01 20.29 33.08
C ARG A 217 -3.26 19.22 32.28
N ASN A 218 -3.57 17.95 32.51
CA ASN A 218 -2.71 16.82 32.14
C ASN A 218 -3.25 15.95 30.99
N GLY A 219 -4.53 16.03 30.63
CA GLY A 219 -5.09 15.34 29.47
C GLY A 219 -4.48 15.84 28.17
N THR A 220 -4.15 14.92 27.25
CA THR A 220 -3.40 15.21 26.01
C THR A 220 -4.14 14.81 24.73
N ASP A 221 -4.93 13.74 24.76
CA ASP A 221 -5.71 13.31 23.61
C ASP A 221 -6.97 12.53 24.02
N ALA A 222 -8.03 12.63 23.21
CA ALA A 222 -9.28 11.94 23.44
C ALA A 222 -9.92 11.52 22.12
N TRP A 223 -10.42 10.29 22.07
CA TRP A 223 -11.00 9.67 20.88
C TRP A 223 -12.28 8.93 21.23
N VAL A 224 -13.26 9.03 20.34
CA VAL A 224 -14.48 8.23 20.38
C VAL A 224 -14.50 7.25 19.21
N ALA A 225 -15.01 6.04 19.47
CA ALA A 225 -14.99 4.91 18.54
C ALA A 225 -16.39 4.34 18.32
N ARG A 226 -16.74 4.05 17.07
CA ARG A 226 -18.00 3.40 16.69
C ARG A 226 -17.70 2.11 15.94
N LEU A 227 -18.16 0.97 16.44
CA LEU A 227 -17.99 -0.31 15.77
C LEU A 227 -18.63 -0.32 14.38
N GLY A 228 -17.95 -0.96 13.43
CA GLY A 228 -18.52 -1.29 12.13
C GLY A 228 -19.32 -2.60 12.18
N ALA A 229 -20.14 -2.83 11.16
CA ALA A 229 -20.73 -4.14 10.92
C ALA A 229 -19.67 -5.07 10.30
N PRO A 230 -19.54 -6.33 10.73
CA PRO A 230 -18.65 -7.28 10.08
C PRO A 230 -19.18 -7.61 8.68
N VAL A 231 -18.38 -7.37 7.64
CA VAL A 231 -18.71 -7.66 6.24
C VAL A 231 -17.83 -8.80 5.73
N GLN A 232 -18.43 -9.72 4.97
CA GLN A 232 -17.71 -10.79 4.27
C GLN A 232 -17.78 -10.55 2.77
N LEU A 233 -16.64 -10.26 2.15
CA LEU A 233 -16.53 -10.20 0.70
C LEU A 233 -16.28 -11.61 0.18
N ARG A 234 -17.17 -12.11 -0.69
CA ARG A 234 -17.10 -13.47 -1.23
C ARG A 234 -16.36 -13.58 -2.56
N ARG A 235 -16.02 -12.44 -3.15
CA ARG A 235 -15.51 -12.32 -4.52
C ARG A 235 -14.27 -11.44 -4.51
N ALA A 236 -13.22 -11.86 -5.20
CA ALA A 236 -11.97 -11.11 -5.28
C ALA A 236 -12.18 -9.73 -5.94
N GLU A 237 -13.12 -9.62 -6.86
CA GLU A 237 -13.53 -8.36 -7.50
C GLU A 237 -14.17 -7.39 -6.49
N SER A 238 -14.84 -7.91 -5.46
CA SER A 238 -15.40 -7.08 -4.40
C SER A 238 -14.30 -6.47 -3.53
N ALA A 239 -13.16 -7.15 -3.34
CA ALA A 239 -12.01 -6.58 -2.63
C ALA A 239 -11.40 -5.40 -3.39
N ALA A 240 -11.26 -5.52 -4.72
CA ALA A 240 -10.80 -4.42 -5.58
C ALA A 240 -11.76 -3.22 -5.53
N THR A 241 -13.07 -3.48 -5.50
CA THR A 241 -14.09 -2.42 -5.37
C THR A 241 -14.03 -1.76 -3.98
N ALA A 242 -13.84 -2.54 -2.92
CA ALA A 242 -13.75 -2.04 -1.54
C ALA A 242 -12.46 -1.24 -1.28
N HIS A 243 -11.38 -1.54 -2.01
CA HIS A 243 -10.13 -0.80 -1.96
C HIS A 243 -10.16 0.53 -2.75
N ALA A 244 -11.13 0.69 -3.66
CA ALA A 244 -11.17 1.86 -4.53
C ALA A 244 -11.19 3.18 -3.73
N PRO A 245 -10.55 4.25 -4.22
CA PRO A 245 -10.46 5.53 -3.48
C PRO A 245 -11.81 6.12 -3.07
N THR A 246 -12.86 5.81 -3.84
CA THR A 246 -14.24 6.22 -3.57
C THR A 246 -14.86 5.51 -2.36
N ALA A 247 -14.33 4.35 -1.96
CA ALA A 247 -14.87 3.50 -0.91
C ALA A 247 -14.23 3.72 0.47
N ALA A 248 -13.40 4.77 0.63
CA ALA A 248 -12.54 5.25 1.74
C ALA A 248 -12.63 4.64 3.17
N GLN A 249 -13.74 4.01 3.55
CA GLN A 249 -14.03 3.36 4.83
C GLN A 249 -13.99 1.81 4.78
N SER A 250 -13.70 1.19 3.63
CA SER A 250 -13.75 -0.29 3.46
C SER A 250 -12.37 -0.99 3.48
N MET A 251 -11.31 -0.29 3.90
CA MET A 251 -9.90 -0.74 3.79
C MET A 251 -9.59 -2.04 4.55
N ALA A 252 -10.23 -2.26 5.71
CA ALA A 252 -9.99 -3.47 6.49
C ALA A 252 -10.36 -4.76 5.72
N TYR A 253 -11.43 -4.72 4.93
CA TYR A 253 -11.88 -5.89 4.17
C TYR A 253 -10.91 -6.24 3.04
N ALA A 254 -10.40 -5.23 2.34
CA ALA A 254 -9.43 -5.44 1.25
C ALA A 254 -8.05 -5.86 1.78
N PHE A 255 -7.68 -5.46 2.99
CA PHE A 255 -6.37 -5.76 3.56
C PHE A 255 -6.09 -7.27 3.60
N ALA A 256 -7.03 -8.07 4.12
CA ALA A 256 -6.88 -9.52 4.25
C ALA A 256 -6.61 -10.21 2.91
N ASP A 257 -7.27 -9.76 1.83
CA ASP A 257 -7.15 -10.35 0.50
C ASP A 257 -5.88 -9.90 -0.23
N LEU A 258 -5.42 -8.66 -0.02
CA LEU A 258 -4.32 -8.06 -0.77
C LEU A 258 -2.96 -8.22 -0.07
N ARG A 259 -2.94 -8.29 1.26
CA ARG A 259 -1.72 -8.36 2.05
C ARG A 259 -0.80 -9.54 1.68
N PRO A 260 -1.30 -10.76 1.37
CA PRO A 260 -0.45 -11.87 0.93
C PRO A 260 0.27 -11.64 -0.41
N HIS A 261 -0.13 -10.60 -1.16
CA HIS A 261 0.38 -10.31 -2.50
C HIS A 261 1.30 -9.08 -2.53
N ILE A 262 1.68 -8.52 -1.36
CA ILE A 262 2.44 -7.26 -1.27
C ILE A 262 3.71 -7.45 -0.47
N VAL A 263 4.81 -6.96 -1.05
CA VAL A 263 6.10 -6.74 -0.39
C VAL A 263 6.34 -5.24 -0.30
N SER A 264 6.17 -4.66 0.89
CA SER A 264 6.45 -3.24 1.11
C SER A 264 7.94 -2.98 1.23
N VAL A 265 8.46 -2.11 0.37
CA VAL A 265 9.86 -1.74 0.29
C VAL A 265 10.04 -0.27 0.71
N GLY A 266 10.97 -0.03 1.63
CA GLY A 266 11.30 1.26 2.20
C GLY A 266 12.58 1.86 1.62
N ASN A 267 13.11 2.85 2.34
CA ASN A 267 14.39 3.47 2.00
C ASN A 267 15.53 2.45 2.11
N GLY A 268 16.54 2.58 1.25
CA GLY A 268 17.64 1.61 1.17
C GLY A 268 17.24 0.27 0.57
N GLY A 269 16.03 0.16 0.01
CA GLY A 269 15.54 -1.10 -0.59
C GLY A 269 15.16 -2.17 0.43
N GLU A 270 15.12 -1.86 1.72
CA GLU A 270 14.79 -2.81 2.78
C GLU A 270 13.27 -2.99 2.97
N LEU A 271 12.88 -4.02 3.72
CA LEU A 271 11.48 -4.21 4.09
C LEU A 271 10.96 -3.06 4.95
N LYS A 272 9.80 -2.51 4.58
CA LYS A 272 9.12 -1.45 5.33
C LYS A 272 8.03 -2.06 6.21
N ALA A 273 8.26 -2.13 7.52
CA ALA A 273 7.29 -2.68 8.47
C ALA A 273 6.05 -1.78 8.71
N GLY A 274 6.18 -0.46 8.53
CA GLY A 274 5.12 0.52 8.83
C GLY A 274 4.13 0.79 7.70
N GLY A 275 2.99 1.39 8.04
CA GLY A 275 1.93 1.76 7.11
C GLY A 275 0.91 0.65 6.82
N ASP A 276 0.10 0.84 5.77
CA ASP A 276 -1.06 -0.01 5.48
C ASP A 276 -0.65 -1.43 5.19
N TYR A 277 0.19 -1.61 4.16
CA TYR A 277 0.66 -2.92 3.73
C TYR A 277 2.10 -3.22 4.13
N GLY A 278 2.58 -2.61 5.23
CA GLY A 278 3.91 -2.88 5.78
C GLY A 278 4.22 -4.38 5.92
N SER A 279 5.48 -4.72 5.64
CA SER A 279 6.01 -6.08 5.58
C SER A 279 7.20 -6.20 6.54
N THR A 280 7.07 -7.06 7.54
CA THR A 280 8.18 -7.53 8.39
C THR A 280 8.79 -8.81 7.81
N PRO A 281 10.00 -9.22 8.23
CA PRO A 281 10.59 -10.49 7.80
C PRO A 281 9.71 -11.71 8.04
N ALA A 282 9.03 -11.76 9.18
CA ALA A 282 8.18 -12.91 9.53
C ALA A 282 6.86 -12.92 8.74
N GLU A 283 6.25 -11.75 8.51
CA GLU A 283 5.09 -11.68 7.65
C GLU A 283 5.46 -11.96 6.18
N LEU A 284 6.69 -11.65 5.74
CA LEU A 284 7.19 -12.07 4.42
C LEU A 284 7.34 -13.59 4.36
N ALA A 285 7.92 -14.21 5.40
CA ALA A 285 8.06 -15.66 5.47
C ALA A 285 6.70 -16.37 5.34
N GLN A 286 5.66 -15.86 6.01
CA GLN A 286 4.29 -16.40 5.91
C GLN A 286 3.73 -16.39 4.49
N VAL A 287 4.03 -15.34 3.70
CA VAL A 287 3.59 -15.29 2.29
C VAL A 287 4.11 -16.51 1.52
N PHE A 288 5.35 -16.91 1.75
CA PHE A 288 5.98 -18.01 1.03
C PHE A 288 5.78 -19.39 1.67
N GLU A 289 5.64 -19.44 2.99
CA GLU A 289 5.52 -20.69 3.75
C GLU A 289 4.08 -21.17 3.86
N ASP A 290 3.11 -20.25 3.90
CA ASP A 290 1.70 -20.55 4.11
C ASP A 290 0.82 -20.09 2.94
N ASP A 291 0.86 -18.81 2.57
CA ASP A 291 -0.13 -18.24 1.64
C ASP A 291 0.01 -18.74 0.21
N ILE A 292 1.23 -18.67 -0.37
CA ILE A 292 1.47 -19.17 -1.72
C ILE A 292 1.16 -20.67 -1.81
N PRO A 293 1.67 -21.55 -0.92
CA PRO A 293 1.31 -22.97 -0.96
C PRO A 293 -0.19 -23.24 -0.82
N ARG A 294 -0.90 -22.48 0.04
CA ARG A 294 -2.35 -22.62 0.22
C ARG A 294 -3.13 -22.21 -1.03
N VAL A 295 -2.80 -21.06 -1.63
CA VAL A 295 -3.50 -20.53 -2.81
C VAL A 295 -3.19 -21.35 -4.06
N THR A 296 -1.95 -21.80 -4.21
CA THR A 296 -1.51 -22.59 -5.37
C THR A 296 -1.81 -24.09 -5.25
N ALA A 297 -2.41 -24.52 -4.13
CA ALA A 297 -2.80 -25.91 -3.92
C ALA A 297 -3.78 -26.37 -5.01
N GLY A 298 -3.38 -27.40 -5.76
CA GLY A 298 -4.19 -27.97 -6.84
C GLY A 298 -4.05 -27.29 -8.19
N TRP A 299 -3.21 -26.25 -8.33
CA TRP A 299 -2.90 -25.68 -9.65
C TRP A 299 -2.12 -26.67 -10.48
N ALA A 300 -2.48 -26.80 -11.75
CA ALA A 300 -1.77 -27.65 -12.70
C ALA A 300 -0.36 -27.11 -12.98
N ARG A 301 -0.21 -25.78 -13.00
CA ARG A 301 1.07 -25.10 -13.19
C ARG A 301 1.19 -23.93 -12.22
N PRO A 302 1.88 -24.11 -11.08
CA PRO A 302 2.09 -23.02 -10.13
C PRO A 302 2.99 -21.96 -10.76
N ARG A 303 2.53 -20.71 -10.81
CA ARG A 303 3.31 -19.56 -11.28
C ARG A 303 3.34 -18.46 -10.24
N VAL A 304 4.49 -17.82 -10.07
CA VAL A 304 4.64 -16.59 -9.29
C VAL A 304 5.05 -15.47 -10.22
N LEU A 305 4.25 -14.40 -10.23
CA LEU A 305 4.54 -13.15 -10.94
C LEU A 305 5.12 -12.15 -9.94
N LEU A 306 6.37 -11.77 -10.14
CA LEU A 306 6.99 -10.64 -9.46
C LEU A 306 6.67 -9.36 -10.24
N TYR A 307 5.99 -8.42 -9.59
CA TYR A 307 5.60 -7.15 -10.20
C TYR A 307 6.26 -5.97 -9.49
N ALA A 308 7.03 -5.16 -10.21
CA ALA A 308 7.54 -3.88 -9.74
C ALA A 308 6.85 -2.73 -10.48
N HIS A 309 6.03 -1.95 -9.77
CA HIS A 309 5.32 -0.81 -10.34
C HIS A 309 6.25 0.36 -10.69
N GLY A 310 5.75 1.32 -11.46
CA GLY A 310 6.47 2.54 -11.83
C GLY A 310 6.77 3.45 -10.65
N GLY A 311 7.91 4.14 -10.72
CA GLY A 311 8.40 5.06 -9.68
C GLY A 311 7.64 6.38 -9.56
N LEU A 312 6.43 6.48 -10.11
CA LEU A 312 5.54 7.64 -10.01
C LEU A 312 4.21 7.31 -9.33
N VAL A 313 4.03 6.05 -8.93
CA VAL A 313 2.74 5.54 -8.49
C VAL A 313 2.69 5.58 -6.97
N SER A 314 1.63 6.17 -6.40
CA SER A 314 1.43 6.15 -4.96
C SER A 314 1.18 4.73 -4.44
N GLU A 315 1.50 4.46 -3.18
CA GLU A 315 1.25 3.17 -2.53
C GLU A 315 -0.21 2.71 -2.74
N GLN A 316 -1.17 3.62 -2.59
CA GLN A 316 -2.60 3.33 -2.81
C GLN A 316 -2.92 2.96 -4.26
N ALA A 317 -2.35 3.66 -5.24
CA ALA A 317 -2.60 3.38 -6.66
C ALA A 317 -1.96 2.04 -7.07
N ALA A 318 -0.76 1.74 -6.59
CA ALA A 318 -0.09 0.48 -6.88
C ALA A 318 -0.84 -0.72 -6.27
N VAL A 319 -1.34 -0.58 -5.04
CA VAL A 319 -2.20 -1.59 -4.41
C VAL A 319 -3.52 -1.75 -5.17
N GLN A 320 -4.12 -0.65 -5.64
CA GLN A 320 -5.33 -0.70 -6.44
C GLN A 320 -5.13 -1.47 -7.75
N ARG A 321 -4.03 -1.24 -8.46
CA ARG A 321 -3.66 -2.00 -9.67
C ARG A 321 -3.50 -3.49 -9.38
N LEU A 322 -2.79 -3.83 -8.32
CA LEU A 322 -2.68 -5.22 -7.88
C LEU A 322 -4.06 -5.84 -7.61
N ALA A 323 -4.95 -5.13 -6.93
CA ALA A 323 -6.30 -5.60 -6.63
C ALA A 323 -7.11 -5.88 -7.91
N GLU A 324 -6.95 -5.07 -8.95
CA GLU A 324 -7.61 -5.25 -10.25
C GLU A 324 -7.04 -6.42 -11.06
N TYR A 325 -5.71 -6.62 -11.03
CA TYR A 325 -5.07 -7.73 -11.75
C TYR A 325 -5.32 -9.09 -11.11
N ARG A 326 -5.40 -9.12 -9.77
CA ARG A 326 -5.37 -10.33 -8.96
C ARG A 326 -6.42 -11.37 -9.37
N PRO A 327 -7.72 -11.06 -9.54
CA PRO A 327 -8.72 -12.08 -9.91
C PRO A 327 -8.34 -12.84 -11.18
N ARG A 328 -7.99 -12.10 -12.24
CA ARG A 328 -7.66 -12.70 -13.54
C ARG A 328 -6.33 -13.46 -13.54
N LEU A 329 -5.36 -13.00 -12.76
CA LEU A 329 -4.09 -13.72 -12.59
C LEU A 329 -4.30 -15.03 -11.83
N LEU A 330 -5.07 -15.02 -10.74
CA LEU A 330 -5.37 -16.23 -9.97
C LEU A 330 -6.17 -17.25 -10.82
N ASP A 331 -7.14 -16.79 -11.61
CA ASP A 331 -7.87 -17.64 -12.56
C ASP A 331 -6.94 -18.30 -13.61
N GLY A 332 -5.82 -17.64 -13.92
CA GLY A 332 -4.77 -18.13 -14.81
C GLY A 332 -3.70 -18.98 -14.14
N GLU A 333 -3.89 -19.40 -12.88
CA GLU A 333 -2.88 -20.07 -12.05
C GLU A 333 -1.59 -19.25 -11.90
N VAL A 334 -1.73 -17.94 -11.73
CA VAL A 334 -0.62 -17.00 -11.49
C VAL A 334 -0.83 -16.29 -10.15
N TYR A 335 0.11 -16.46 -9.23
CA TYR A 335 0.14 -15.75 -7.96
C TYR A 335 0.89 -14.41 -8.15
N PRO A 336 0.20 -13.24 -8.11
CA PRO A 336 0.89 -11.97 -8.16
C PRO A 336 1.55 -11.64 -6.82
N LEU A 337 2.80 -11.21 -6.86
CA LEU A 337 3.53 -10.65 -5.74
C LEU A 337 4.14 -9.32 -6.15
N ALA A 338 3.56 -8.22 -5.65
CA ALA A 338 3.96 -6.87 -6.00
C ALA A 338 4.96 -6.30 -4.99
N PHE A 339 6.07 -5.77 -5.49
CA PHE A 339 6.93 -4.87 -4.74
C PHE A 339 6.30 -3.48 -4.74
N ILE A 340 5.80 -3.06 -3.58
CA ILE A 340 5.23 -1.74 -3.37
C ILE A 340 6.29 -0.88 -2.70
N TRP A 341 6.86 0.05 -3.45
CA TRP A 341 8.05 0.77 -3.04
C TRP A 341 7.80 2.28 -3.10
N ARG A 342 8.20 2.99 -2.04
CA ARG A 342 7.85 4.41 -1.91
C ARG A 342 8.49 5.22 -3.02
N THR A 343 7.62 5.82 -3.82
CA THR A 343 8.00 6.83 -4.78
C THR A 343 6.98 7.97 -4.77
N ASP A 344 7.10 8.86 -3.77
CA ASP A 344 6.48 10.20 -3.80
C ASP A 344 7.18 11.13 -4.82
N TYR A 345 7.83 10.54 -5.83
CA TYR A 345 8.57 11.26 -6.86
C TYR A 345 7.64 12.07 -7.73
N TRP A 346 6.41 11.62 -8.05
CA TRP A 346 5.49 12.40 -8.88
C TRP A 346 5.05 13.69 -8.19
N THR A 347 4.64 13.63 -6.92
CA THR A 347 4.30 14.83 -6.14
C THR A 347 5.49 15.77 -6.03
N THR A 348 6.68 15.21 -5.79
CA THR A 348 7.94 15.96 -5.77
C THR A 348 8.19 16.63 -7.13
N LEU A 349 8.06 15.90 -8.23
CA LEU A 349 8.25 16.39 -9.58
C LEU A 349 7.23 17.46 -9.96
N THR A 350 5.94 17.27 -9.69
CA THR A 350 4.92 18.30 -9.94
C THR A 350 5.16 19.55 -9.12
N ASN A 351 5.58 19.41 -7.86
CA ASN A 351 5.91 20.57 -7.03
C ASN A 351 7.13 21.32 -7.60
N ILE A 352 8.17 20.59 -8.04
CA ILE A 352 9.35 21.17 -8.69
C ILE A 352 8.97 21.91 -9.97
N LEU A 353 8.18 21.28 -10.84
CA LEU A 353 7.72 21.86 -12.09
C LEU A 353 6.83 23.10 -11.84
N GLN A 354 5.94 23.06 -10.85
CA GLN A 354 5.11 24.20 -10.45
C GLN A 354 5.93 25.33 -9.84
N ASP A 355 6.93 25.03 -9.00
CA ASP A 355 7.81 26.03 -8.41
C ASP A 355 8.70 26.71 -9.47
N ALA A 356 9.17 25.95 -10.46
CA ALA A 356 9.89 26.50 -11.60
C ALA A 356 9.04 27.49 -12.41
N VAL A 357 7.74 27.21 -12.59
CA VAL A 357 6.79 28.11 -13.24
C VAL A 357 6.48 29.33 -12.36
N ARG A 358 6.29 29.16 -11.03
CA ARG A 358 5.99 30.25 -10.08
C ARG A 358 7.14 31.25 -9.96
N ARG A 359 8.39 30.79 -9.90
CA ARG A 359 9.58 31.66 -9.87
C ARG A 359 9.76 32.50 -11.14
N ARG A 360 9.05 32.16 -12.22
CA ARG A 360 9.11 32.85 -13.53
C ARG A 360 8.01 33.89 -13.77
N ARG A 361 7.09 34.13 -12.83
CA ARG A 361 6.10 35.22 -12.94
C ARG A 361 6.53 36.47 -12.16
N PRO A 362 7.40 37.34 -12.69
CA PRO A 362 7.22 38.78 -12.58
C PRO A 362 6.17 39.25 -13.61
N GLU A 363 5.48 40.34 -13.28
CA GLU A 363 4.35 40.93 -14.01
C GLU A 363 4.64 41.18 -15.51
N GLY A 364 3.66 40.87 -16.38
CA GLY A 364 3.54 41.50 -17.71
C GLY A 364 3.53 40.58 -18.95
N ALA A 365 2.33 40.47 -19.54
CA ALA A 365 2.02 40.58 -20.98
C ALA A 365 2.20 39.41 -21.99
N LEU A 366 1.09 39.24 -22.74
CA LEU A 366 0.88 38.92 -24.17
C LEU A 366 0.52 37.49 -24.61
N ASP A 367 -0.59 37.46 -25.35
CA ASP A 367 -1.46 36.32 -25.68
C ASP A 367 -1.45 35.96 -27.19
N ALA A 368 -0.33 36.20 -27.89
CA ALA A 368 -0.23 35.97 -29.35
C ALA A 368 1.05 35.26 -29.81
N ALA A 369 1.72 34.53 -28.92
CA ALA A 369 2.98 33.82 -29.21
C ALA A 369 2.94 32.34 -28.77
N LYS A 370 1.76 31.68 -28.84
CA LYS A 370 1.57 30.34 -28.27
C LYS A 370 2.32 29.24 -29.01
N ASP A 371 2.39 29.23 -30.34
CA ASP A 371 3.00 28.09 -31.07
C ASP A 371 4.53 28.17 -31.20
N PHE A 372 5.13 29.36 -31.23
CA PHE A 372 6.59 29.53 -31.33
C PHE A 372 7.32 29.46 -29.97
N MET A 373 6.58 29.63 -28.86
CA MET A 373 7.15 29.60 -27.50
C MET A 373 7.11 28.21 -26.86
N LEU A 374 6.27 27.28 -27.32
CA LEU A 374 6.09 25.95 -26.70
C LEU A 374 7.36 25.07 -26.80
N ASP A 375 7.98 25.00 -27.99
CA ASP A 375 9.23 24.23 -28.18
C ASP A 375 10.40 24.78 -27.36
N ARG A 376 10.45 26.11 -27.17
CA ARG A 376 11.47 26.78 -26.36
C ARG A 376 11.15 26.75 -24.86
N PHE A 377 9.90 26.46 -24.48
CA PHE A 377 9.45 26.37 -23.10
C PHE A 377 10.05 25.13 -22.42
N ASP A 378 10.10 24.00 -23.13
CA ASP A 378 10.75 22.76 -22.66
C ASP A 378 12.27 22.95 -22.49
N ASP A 379 12.95 23.49 -23.51
CA ASP A 379 14.40 23.78 -23.47
C ASP A 379 14.76 24.83 -22.38
N ALA A 380 13.79 25.62 -21.92
CA ALA A 380 13.94 26.63 -20.87
C ALA A 380 13.49 26.16 -19.47
N LEU A 381 12.72 25.07 -19.36
CA LEU A 381 12.37 24.39 -18.10
C LEU A 381 13.44 23.39 -17.68
N GLU A 382 14.08 22.72 -18.65
CA GLU A 382 15.20 21.81 -18.42
C GLU A 382 16.30 22.48 -17.56
N PRO A 383 16.74 23.74 -17.79
CA PRO A 383 17.66 24.49 -16.93
C PRO A 383 17.18 24.86 -15.53
N LEU A 384 15.88 24.85 -15.24
CA LEU A 384 15.32 25.26 -13.95
C LEU A 384 14.92 24.06 -13.08
N ALA A 385 14.48 22.97 -13.71
CA ALA A 385 14.42 21.64 -13.09
C ALA A 385 15.81 21.15 -12.65
N ARG A 386 16.89 21.68 -13.27
CA ARG A 386 18.31 21.49 -12.90
C ARG A 386 18.65 22.05 -11.50
N SER A 387 17.85 22.91 -10.89
CA SER A 387 18.14 23.45 -9.54
C SER A 387 17.75 22.46 -8.42
N PHE A 388 18.59 21.43 -8.25
CA PHE A 388 18.88 20.66 -7.02
C PHE A 388 17.86 19.67 -6.43
N THR A 389 16.73 19.35 -7.07
CA THR A 389 15.73 18.45 -6.45
C THR A 389 15.28 17.27 -7.31
N GLY A 390 15.07 17.44 -8.62
CA GLY A 390 14.54 16.39 -9.51
C GLY A 390 15.53 15.23 -9.77
N LYS A 391 16.79 15.56 -10.11
CA LYS A 391 17.87 14.57 -10.27
C LYS A 391 18.18 13.83 -8.97
N VAL A 392 18.24 14.55 -7.85
CA VAL A 392 18.50 13.94 -6.53
C VAL A 392 17.40 12.94 -6.17
N ALA A 393 16.14 13.30 -6.38
CA ALA A 393 15.01 12.39 -6.16
C ALA A 393 15.06 11.17 -7.10
N TRP A 394 15.46 11.36 -8.36
CA TRP A 394 15.59 10.28 -9.34
C TRP A 394 16.75 9.34 -9.00
N ASP A 395 17.92 9.87 -8.68
CA ASP A 395 19.07 9.09 -8.25
C ASP A 395 18.75 8.33 -6.97
N LYS A 396 18.06 8.96 -6.00
CA LYS A 396 17.65 8.27 -4.77
C LYS A 396 16.68 7.12 -5.05
N MET A 397 15.77 7.31 -6.00
CA MET A 397 14.87 6.26 -6.47
C MET A 397 15.66 5.11 -7.09
N LYS A 398 16.68 5.39 -7.92
CA LYS A 398 17.54 4.37 -8.53
C LYS A 398 18.34 3.63 -7.47
N GLU A 399 18.94 4.35 -6.53
CA GLU A 399 19.65 3.76 -5.38
C GLU A 399 18.76 2.79 -4.60
N ASN A 400 17.55 3.20 -4.23
CA ASN A 400 16.61 2.34 -3.50
C ASN A 400 16.21 1.10 -4.31
N ALA A 401 15.97 1.27 -5.61
CA ALA A 401 15.64 0.17 -6.53
C ALA A 401 16.79 -0.85 -6.63
N MET A 402 18.03 -0.36 -6.76
CA MET A 402 19.22 -1.20 -6.83
C MET A 402 19.51 -1.88 -5.50
N ALA A 403 19.40 -1.15 -4.39
CA ALA A 403 19.68 -1.64 -3.05
C ALA A 403 18.70 -2.73 -2.59
N ALA A 404 17.49 -2.79 -3.17
CA ALA A 404 16.52 -3.84 -2.84
C ALA A 404 17.04 -5.26 -3.12
N SER A 405 17.93 -5.41 -4.11
CA SER A 405 18.55 -6.69 -4.48
C SER A 405 19.96 -6.87 -3.91
N ALA A 406 20.38 -6.03 -2.96
CA ALA A 406 21.71 -6.10 -2.33
C ALA A 406 21.58 -6.18 -0.80
N GLY A 407 22.63 -6.67 -0.13
CA GLY A 407 22.70 -6.71 1.33
C GLY A 407 21.47 -7.37 1.98
N HIS A 408 20.75 -6.62 2.82
CA HIS A 408 19.54 -7.06 3.52
C HIS A 408 18.24 -6.63 2.81
N GLY A 409 18.32 -6.24 1.54
CA GLY A 409 17.22 -5.71 0.74
C GLY A 409 16.02 -6.66 0.62
N ALA A 410 14.85 -6.09 0.36
CA ALA A 410 13.60 -6.82 0.28
C ALA A 410 13.60 -7.88 -0.84
N ALA A 411 14.20 -7.58 -1.99
CA ALA A 411 14.29 -8.52 -3.11
C ALA A 411 15.27 -9.68 -2.83
N VAL A 412 16.32 -9.47 -2.02
CA VAL A 412 17.19 -10.56 -1.53
C VAL A 412 16.36 -11.59 -0.75
N ARG A 413 15.58 -11.11 0.22
CA ARG A 413 14.72 -11.99 1.04
C ARG A 413 13.67 -12.71 0.19
N VAL A 414 13.05 -12.01 -0.77
CA VAL A 414 12.11 -12.63 -1.71
C VAL A 414 12.79 -13.71 -2.55
N ALA A 415 14.00 -13.46 -3.07
CA ALA A 415 14.74 -14.46 -3.85
C ALA A 415 15.10 -15.69 -3.02
N ASP A 416 15.51 -15.52 -1.76
CA ASP A 416 15.81 -16.62 -0.83
C ASP A 416 14.56 -17.45 -0.53
N HIS A 417 13.42 -16.81 -0.25
CA HIS A 417 12.16 -17.50 -0.04
C HIS A 417 11.63 -18.19 -1.31
N LEU A 418 11.78 -17.57 -2.48
CA LEU A 418 11.46 -18.19 -3.77
C LEU A 418 12.31 -19.42 -4.04
N GLN A 419 13.60 -19.38 -3.69
CA GLN A 419 14.49 -20.53 -3.83
C GLN A 419 14.00 -21.71 -2.97
N ALA A 420 13.67 -21.43 -1.70
CA ALA A 420 13.12 -22.43 -0.81
C ALA A 420 11.75 -22.97 -1.29
N LEU A 421 10.90 -22.11 -1.83
CA LEU A 421 9.60 -22.51 -2.39
C LEU A 421 9.75 -23.36 -3.66
N ALA A 422 10.64 -22.97 -4.58
CA ALA A 422 10.91 -23.71 -5.82
C ALA A 422 11.47 -25.10 -5.54
N ALA A 423 12.29 -25.26 -4.49
CA ALA A 423 12.79 -26.57 -4.07
C ALA A 423 11.67 -27.51 -3.60
N LYS A 424 10.58 -26.96 -3.05
CA LYS A 424 9.40 -27.71 -2.57
C LYS A 424 8.31 -27.88 -3.62
N THR A 425 8.35 -27.07 -4.69
CA THR A 425 7.28 -26.97 -5.69
C THR A 425 7.84 -27.24 -7.08
N PRO A 426 8.00 -28.51 -7.48
CA PRO A 426 8.49 -28.86 -8.81
C PRO A 426 7.62 -28.23 -9.90
N GLY A 427 8.27 -27.58 -10.88
CA GLY A 427 7.56 -26.93 -11.98
C GLY A 427 7.04 -25.52 -11.68
N LEU A 428 7.43 -24.90 -10.55
CA LEU A 428 7.17 -23.50 -10.28
C LEU A 428 7.75 -22.59 -11.39
N GLU A 429 6.89 -21.85 -12.07
CA GLU A 429 7.30 -20.86 -13.06
C GLU A 429 7.42 -19.47 -12.41
N ILE A 430 8.50 -18.75 -12.70
CA ILE A 430 8.74 -17.40 -12.20
C ILE A 430 8.65 -16.42 -13.36
N HIS A 431 7.82 -15.39 -13.20
CA HIS A 431 7.58 -14.36 -14.19
C HIS A 431 7.89 -12.99 -13.59
N LEU A 432 8.36 -12.06 -14.42
CA LEU A 432 8.75 -10.72 -14.00
C LEU A 432 8.02 -9.67 -14.84
N VAL A 433 7.44 -8.67 -14.19
CA VAL A 433 6.87 -7.49 -14.84
C VAL A 433 7.42 -6.24 -14.16
N GLY A 434 8.00 -5.33 -14.95
CA GLY A 434 8.52 -4.06 -14.47
C GLY A 434 7.95 -2.90 -15.29
N HIS A 435 7.26 -1.96 -14.65
CA HIS A 435 6.78 -0.74 -15.31
C HIS A 435 7.68 0.44 -15.02
N SER A 436 8.08 1.21 -16.03
CA SER A 436 8.90 2.42 -15.85
C SER A 436 10.14 2.15 -15.00
N ALA A 437 10.30 2.82 -13.85
CA ALA A 437 11.40 2.58 -12.92
C ALA A 437 11.39 1.18 -12.28
N GLY A 438 10.27 0.45 -12.33
CA GLY A 438 10.22 -0.98 -12.01
C GLY A 438 11.18 -1.81 -12.87
N ALA A 439 11.51 -1.35 -14.10
CA ALA A 439 12.56 -1.97 -14.92
C ALA A 439 13.97 -1.78 -14.32
N ILE A 440 14.20 -0.72 -13.54
CA ILE A 440 15.45 -0.49 -12.81
C ILE A 440 15.50 -1.40 -11.58
N PHE A 441 14.40 -1.50 -10.84
CA PHE A 441 14.25 -2.43 -9.71
C PHE A 441 14.47 -3.89 -10.14
N CYS A 442 13.88 -4.28 -11.26
CA CYS A 442 13.97 -5.63 -11.80
C CYS A 442 15.38 -5.99 -12.29
N ALA A 443 16.23 -5.02 -12.64
CA ALA A 443 17.53 -5.27 -13.25
C ALA A 443 18.46 -6.13 -12.36
N PRO A 444 18.84 -5.70 -11.15
CA PRO A 444 19.67 -6.53 -10.28
C PRO A 444 18.90 -7.77 -9.74
N LEU A 445 17.56 -7.71 -9.66
CA LEU A 445 16.74 -8.86 -9.28
C LEU A 445 16.87 -10.01 -10.30
N VAL A 446 16.97 -9.72 -11.61
CA VAL A 446 17.21 -10.75 -12.64
C VAL A 446 18.50 -11.52 -12.36
N GLN A 447 19.58 -10.80 -12.06
CA GLN A 447 20.87 -11.42 -11.74
C GLN A 447 20.77 -12.22 -10.44
N LEU A 448 20.17 -11.65 -9.40
CA LEU A 448 19.99 -12.30 -8.10
C LEU A 448 19.20 -13.62 -8.21
N LEU A 449 18.10 -13.64 -8.98
CA LEU A 449 17.34 -14.86 -9.22
C LEU A 449 18.18 -15.92 -9.94
N ALA A 450 18.94 -15.52 -10.97
CA ALA A 450 19.84 -16.43 -11.67
C ALA A 450 20.93 -17.02 -10.74
N GLU A 451 21.49 -16.21 -9.84
CA GLU A 451 22.46 -16.66 -8.82
C GLU A 451 21.84 -17.64 -7.81
N ARG A 452 20.52 -17.56 -7.57
CA ARG A 452 19.77 -18.54 -6.78
C ARG A 452 19.35 -19.78 -7.59
N GLY A 453 19.75 -19.89 -8.85
CA GLY A 453 19.38 -20.99 -9.74
C GLY A 453 17.92 -20.93 -10.20
N LEU A 454 17.28 -19.76 -10.07
CA LEU A 454 15.89 -19.54 -10.42
C LEU A 454 15.80 -18.97 -11.84
N LYS A 455 15.17 -19.73 -12.73
CA LYS A 455 14.96 -19.32 -14.13
C LYS A 455 13.70 -18.47 -14.25
N ILE A 456 13.81 -17.35 -14.97
CA ILE A 456 12.69 -16.48 -15.30
C ILE A 456 12.09 -16.95 -16.62
N VAL A 457 10.83 -17.38 -16.60
CA VAL A 457 10.13 -17.90 -17.78
C VAL A 457 9.78 -16.76 -18.74
N THR A 458 9.18 -15.68 -18.22
CA THR A 458 8.95 -14.44 -18.99
C THR A 458 9.34 -13.20 -18.20
N CYS A 459 9.95 -12.24 -18.89
CA CYS A 459 10.19 -10.88 -18.39
C CYS A 459 9.47 -9.88 -19.30
N THR A 460 8.54 -9.09 -18.77
CA THR A 460 7.86 -8.04 -19.55
C THR A 460 8.14 -6.68 -18.94
N LEU A 461 8.65 -5.76 -19.73
CA LEU A 461 8.89 -4.38 -19.32
C LEU A 461 7.90 -3.45 -20.01
N TRP A 462 7.21 -2.62 -19.22
CA TRP A 462 6.31 -1.59 -19.72
C TRP A 462 6.99 -0.23 -19.60
N ALA A 463 7.11 0.51 -20.72
CA ALA A 463 7.79 1.80 -20.82
C ALA A 463 9.08 1.88 -19.99
N PRO A 464 10.05 0.96 -20.17
CA PRO A 464 11.19 0.81 -19.25
C PRO A 464 12.02 2.08 -19.14
N ALA A 465 12.11 2.63 -17.93
CA ALA A 465 12.92 3.83 -17.65
C ALA A 465 14.40 3.50 -17.38
N CYS A 466 14.81 2.23 -17.51
CA CYS A 466 16.20 1.85 -17.37
C CYS A 466 17.03 2.36 -18.56
N THR A 467 18.29 2.69 -18.28
CA THR A 467 19.24 3.07 -19.33
C THR A 467 19.60 1.84 -20.17
N VAL A 468 20.01 2.07 -21.43
CA VAL A 468 20.55 0.99 -22.28
C VAL A 468 21.78 0.34 -21.62
N ALA A 469 22.60 1.13 -20.91
CA ALA A 469 23.72 0.61 -20.14
C ALA A 469 23.29 -0.35 -19.02
N LEU A 470 22.20 -0.05 -18.30
CA LEU A 470 21.66 -0.95 -17.27
C LEU A 470 21.08 -2.23 -17.92
N PHE A 471 20.45 -2.11 -19.09
CA PHE A 471 20.02 -3.27 -19.88
C PHE A 471 21.19 -4.18 -20.23
N ASP A 472 22.26 -3.61 -20.76
CA ASP A 472 23.48 -4.33 -21.13
C ASP A 472 24.16 -5.00 -19.93
N GLN A 473 24.08 -4.36 -18.76
CA GLN A 473 24.68 -4.88 -17.54
C GLN A 473 23.93 -6.09 -16.96
N TYR A 474 22.59 -6.06 -16.94
CA TYR A 474 21.80 -7.05 -16.18
C TYR A 474 20.92 -7.95 -17.06
N TYR A 475 20.21 -7.38 -18.03
CA TYR A 475 19.23 -8.13 -18.83
C TYR A 475 19.90 -8.88 -19.99
N GLN A 476 20.83 -8.24 -20.70
CA GLN A 476 21.52 -8.88 -21.81
C GLN A 476 22.24 -10.18 -21.39
N PRO A 477 23.06 -10.21 -20.31
CA PRO A 477 23.73 -11.44 -19.91
C PRO A 477 22.75 -12.54 -19.49
N ALA A 478 21.62 -12.16 -18.89
CA ALA A 478 20.58 -13.11 -18.50
C ALA A 478 19.86 -13.72 -19.71
N LEU A 479 19.64 -12.94 -20.78
CA LEU A 479 19.11 -13.43 -22.06
C LEU A 479 20.11 -14.35 -22.77
N GLU A 480 21.37 -13.94 -22.86
CA GLU A 480 22.44 -14.72 -23.50
C GLU A 480 22.65 -16.07 -22.80
N LYS A 481 22.57 -16.09 -21.47
CA LYS A 481 22.65 -17.31 -20.65
C LYS A 481 21.33 -18.08 -20.55
N LYS A 482 20.26 -17.62 -21.23
CA LYS A 482 18.90 -18.20 -21.19
C LYS A 482 18.31 -18.32 -19.77
N GLN A 483 18.73 -17.43 -18.87
CA GLN A 483 18.15 -17.24 -17.54
C GLN A 483 16.79 -16.53 -17.63
N ILE A 484 16.64 -15.63 -18.60
CA ILE A 484 15.34 -15.16 -19.08
C ILE A 484 14.96 -16.01 -20.29
N GLY A 485 13.78 -16.65 -20.24
CA GLY A 485 13.25 -17.49 -21.32
C GLY A 485 12.74 -16.67 -22.50
N LYS A 486 11.80 -15.75 -22.24
CA LYS A 486 11.27 -14.79 -23.22
C LYS A 486 11.23 -13.40 -22.60
N MET A 487 11.53 -12.37 -23.40
CA MET A 487 11.44 -10.99 -22.96
C MET A 487 10.60 -10.16 -23.93
N ALA A 488 9.74 -9.31 -23.39
CA ALA A 488 9.00 -8.31 -24.15
C ALA A 488 9.24 -6.91 -23.56
N ALA A 489 9.37 -5.91 -24.44
CA ALA A 489 9.44 -4.52 -24.06
C ALA A 489 8.32 -3.75 -24.77
N PHE A 490 7.37 -3.24 -24.01
CA PHE A 490 6.33 -2.34 -24.50
C PHE A 490 6.84 -0.91 -24.39
N VAL A 491 6.87 -0.20 -25.50
CA VAL A 491 7.41 1.16 -25.62
C VAL A 491 6.43 2.03 -26.39
N LEU A 492 6.44 3.33 -26.13
CA LEU A 492 5.70 4.26 -26.98
C LEU A 492 6.44 4.45 -28.30
N ASN A 493 5.69 4.65 -29.38
CA ASN A 493 6.25 5.21 -30.60
C ASN A 493 6.65 6.67 -30.36
N ASP A 494 7.57 7.18 -31.19
CA ASP A 494 8.16 8.51 -30.97
C ASP A 494 7.13 9.65 -31.06
N GLU A 495 6.12 9.50 -31.92
CA GLU A 495 5.00 10.44 -32.03
C GLU A 495 4.21 10.55 -30.71
N ALA A 496 3.78 9.42 -30.15
CA ALA A 496 3.06 9.40 -28.88
C ALA A 496 3.92 9.90 -27.70
N GLU A 497 5.22 9.62 -27.69
CA GLU A 497 6.11 10.19 -26.66
C GLU A 497 6.24 11.71 -26.76
N GLN A 498 6.26 12.27 -27.97
CA GLN A 498 6.33 13.72 -28.17
C GLN A 498 4.99 14.41 -27.89
N GLU A 499 3.85 13.72 -28.05
CA GLU A 499 2.51 14.23 -27.73
C GLU A 499 2.12 14.10 -26.24
N ASP A 500 2.84 13.26 -25.48
CA ASP A 500 2.62 13.08 -24.04
C ASP A 500 3.05 14.32 -23.23
N HIS A 501 2.70 14.39 -21.95
CA HIS A 501 3.07 15.53 -21.11
C HIS A 501 3.25 15.16 -19.63
N CYS A 502 4.12 15.89 -18.93
CA CYS A 502 4.18 15.87 -17.47
C CYS A 502 3.37 17.04 -16.89
N ALA A 503 2.16 16.75 -16.41
CA ALA A 503 1.25 17.72 -15.77
C ALA A 503 0.95 18.97 -16.63
N HIS A 504 1.00 18.86 -17.96
CA HIS A 504 0.94 19.99 -18.91
C HIS A 504 2.00 21.10 -18.67
N ILE A 505 3.07 20.79 -17.93
CA ILE A 505 4.18 21.71 -17.67
C ILE A 505 5.37 21.38 -18.58
N TYR A 506 5.67 20.09 -18.77
CA TYR A 506 6.63 19.60 -19.76
C TYR A 506 5.84 18.89 -20.86
N ASN A 507 5.95 19.32 -22.11
CA ASN A 507 5.06 18.87 -23.20
C ASN A 507 5.60 17.67 -23.98
N LYS A 508 6.30 16.78 -23.27
CA LYS A 508 6.77 15.48 -23.78
C LYS A 508 6.62 14.42 -22.69
N SER A 509 6.86 13.17 -23.06
CA SER A 509 6.86 12.02 -22.16
C SER A 509 7.76 12.23 -20.94
N LEU A 510 7.44 11.51 -19.86
CA LEU A 510 8.32 11.44 -18.69
C LEU A 510 9.71 10.93 -19.05
N LEU A 511 9.82 9.99 -19.99
CA LEU A 511 11.11 9.44 -20.37
C LEU A 511 11.99 10.46 -21.08
N TYR A 512 11.41 11.37 -21.87
CA TYR A 512 12.13 12.53 -22.38
C TYR A 512 12.69 13.39 -21.26
N LEU A 513 11.89 13.70 -20.24
CA LEU A 513 12.35 14.50 -19.10
C LEU A 513 13.49 13.81 -18.34
N VAL A 514 13.34 12.50 -18.07
CA VAL A 514 14.37 11.70 -17.40
C VAL A 514 15.66 11.65 -18.23
N SER A 515 15.55 11.32 -19.52
CA SER A 515 16.67 11.20 -20.46
C SER A 515 17.44 12.51 -20.63
N HIS A 516 16.73 13.64 -20.70
CA HIS A 516 17.33 14.94 -20.95
C HIS A 516 17.85 15.64 -19.69
N ALA A 517 17.21 15.43 -18.54
CA ALA A 517 17.43 16.29 -17.36
C ALA A 517 17.83 15.56 -16.07
N PHE A 518 17.46 14.29 -15.87
CA PHE A 518 17.66 13.61 -14.57
C PHE A 518 18.74 12.53 -14.59
N GLU A 519 19.09 12.02 -15.76
CA GLU A 519 20.21 11.11 -15.92
C GLU A 519 21.58 11.81 -15.93
N GLU A 520 22.64 11.01 -15.89
CA GLU A 520 24.04 11.50 -15.83
C GLU A 520 24.43 12.35 -17.05
N HIS A 521 24.08 11.89 -18.26
CA HIS A 521 24.36 12.61 -19.49
C HIS A 521 23.14 13.44 -19.87
N ILE A 522 23.20 14.73 -19.57
CA ILE A 522 22.12 15.67 -19.87
C ILE A 522 22.09 16.05 -21.35
N ARG A 523 20.92 16.47 -21.82
CA ARG A 523 20.77 17.10 -23.13
C ARG A 523 21.27 18.55 -23.08
N ILE A 524 22.06 18.93 -24.07
CA ILE A 524 22.41 20.33 -24.36
C ILE A 524 21.80 20.66 -25.74
N PRO A 525 20.85 21.62 -25.81
CA PRO A 525 20.26 22.05 -27.07
C PRO A 525 21.33 22.37 -28.13
N PHE A 526 21.09 21.94 -29.37
CA PHE A 526 21.99 22.12 -30.53
C PHE A 526 23.34 21.40 -30.45
N SER A 527 23.60 20.58 -29.43
CA SER A 527 24.78 19.71 -29.36
C SER A 527 24.47 18.31 -29.87
N HIS A 528 25.13 17.90 -30.94
CA HIS A 528 25.07 16.50 -31.41
C HIS A 528 25.74 15.52 -30.43
N ALA A 529 26.65 16.00 -29.58
CA ALA A 529 27.37 15.19 -28.60
C ALA A 529 26.58 14.97 -27.29
N HIS A 530 25.63 15.86 -26.97
CA HIS A 530 24.89 15.83 -25.72
C HIS A 530 23.38 15.78 -26.00
N ARG A 531 22.92 14.63 -26.50
CA ARG A 531 21.51 14.40 -26.85
C ARG A 531 20.65 13.92 -25.67
N GLY A 532 21.25 13.64 -24.51
CA GLY A 532 20.61 13.00 -23.37
C GLY A 532 21.10 11.56 -23.16
N THR A 533 20.61 10.90 -22.11
CA THR A 533 20.97 9.52 -21.78
C THR A 533 20.04 8.53 -22.47
N PRO A 534 20.55 7.53 -23.22
CA PRO A 534 19.73 6.52 -23.86
C PRO A 534 18.95 5.66 -22.88
N LEU A 535 17.62 5.71 -22.96
CA LEU A 535 16.70 4.87 -22.19
C LEU A 535 16.12 3.76 -23.08
N LEU A 536 16.01 2.55 -22.52
CA LEU A 536 15.49 1.39 -23.25
C LEU A 536 14.03 1.60 -23.71
N GLY A 537 13.24 2.34 -22.91
CA GLY A 537 11.83 2.57 -23.18
C GLY A 537 11.52 3.55 -24.30
N MET A 538 12.53 4.25 -24.84
CA MET A 538 12.36 5.31 -25.82
C MET A 538 12.81 4.85 -27.21
N VAL A 539 11.87 4.73 -28.14
CA VAL A 539 12.17 4.39 -29.54
C VAL A 539 13.12 5.41 -30.19
N HIS A 540 13.10 6.66 -29.73
CA HIS A 540 14.06 7.71 -30.11
C HIS A 540 15.53 7.25 -30.08
N TRP A 541 15.89 6.42 -29.11
CA TRP A 541 17.26 5.93 -28.87
C TRP A 541 17.54 4.59 -29.53
N HIS A 542 16.57 3.97 -30.20
CA HIS A 542 16.70 2.66 -30.84
C HIS A 542 17.35 2.80 -32.22
N ASP A 543 18.66 3.02 -32.23
CA ASP A 543 19.45 2.99 -33.45
C ASP A 543 19.53 1.56 -34.07
N ALA A 544 20.14 1.46 -35.25
CA ALA A 544 20.28 0.19 -35.96
C ALA A 544 21.03 -0.87 -35.13
N ALA A 545 22.02 -0.45 -34.33
CA ALA A 545 22.82 -1.36 -33.51
C ALA A 545 22.01 -1.92 -32.34
N LEU A 546 21.26 -1.08 -31.62
CA LEU A 546 20.39 -1.51 -30.53
C LEU A 546 19.25 -2.39 -31.06
N ARG A 547 18.60 -2.03 -32.17
CA ARG A 547 17.55 -2.87 -32.78
C ARG A 547 18.07 -4.25 -33.18
N ALA A 548 19.22 -4.30 -33.85
CA ALA A 548 19.87 -5.56 -34.21
C ALA A 548 20.23 -6.38 -32.96
N ARG A 549 20.70 -5.72 -31.90
CA ARG A 549 21.01 -6.37 -30.61
C ARG A 549 19.77 -6.98 -29.97
N LEU A 550 18.68 -6.21 -29.85
CA LEU A 550 17.41 -6.68 -29.29
C LEU A 550 16.84 -7.86 -30.09
N ALA A 551 16.87 -7.77 -31.42
CA ALA A 551 16.45 -8.87 -32.30
C ALA A 551 17.32 -10.13 -32.12
N ARG A 552 18.66 -9.98 -32.03
CA ARG A 552 19.59 -11.10 -31.76
C ARG A 552 19.30 -11.78 -30.43
N LEU A 553 18.91 -11.01 -29.42
CA LEU A 553 18.56 -11.51 -28.09
C LEU A 553 17.13 -12.07 -28.01
N GLY A 554 16.34 -11.95 -29.08
CA GLY A 554 14.94 -12.40 -29.10
C GLY A 554 14.02 -11.58 -28.18
N VAL A 555 14.30 -10.28 -28.03
CA VAL A 555 13.42 -9.37 -27.30
C VAL A 555 12.28 -8.93 -28.22
N ASP A 556 11.04 -9.23 -27.82
CA ASP A 556 9.84 -8.79 -28.53
C ASP A 556 9.60 -7.30 -28.22
N LEU A 557 9.86 -6.43 -29.19
CA LEU A 557 9.64 -4.99 -29.04
C LEU A 557 8.23 -4.63 -29.53
N VAL A 558 7.35 -4.25 -28.61
CA VAL A 558 5.96 -3.85 -28.89
C VAL A 558 5.85 -2.33 -28.84
N MET A 559 5.61 -1.70 -29.98
CA MET A 559 5.40 -0.25 -30.07
C MET A 559 3.92 0.08 -29.89
N ALA A 560 3.64 1.07 -29.03
CA ALA A 560 2.31 1.54 -28.69
C ALA A 560 2.13 3.03 -29.04
N PRO A 561 0.91 3.48 -29.39
CA PRO A 561 -0.27 2.65 -29.64
C PRO A 561 -0.11 1.86 -30.95
N ASN A 562 -0.77 0.70 -31.03
CA ASN A 562 -0.86 -0.09 -32.26
C ASN A 562 -2.30 -0.56 -32.56
N SER A 563 -2.48 -1.11 -33.76
CA SER A 563 -3.76 -1.60 -34.29
C SER A 563 -3.94 -3.12 -34.17
N GLU A 564 -3.09 -3.79 -33.40
CA GLU A 564 -3.17 -5.24 -33.20
C GLU A 564 -4.54 -5.64 -32.61
N PRO A 565 -5.10 -6.79 -33.00
CA PRO A 565 -6.39 -7.27 -32.50
C PRO A 565 -6.39 -7.44 -30.98
N ALA A 566 -7.54 -7.22 -30.35
CA ALA A 566 -7.73 -7.53 -28.94
C ALA A 566 -7.42 -9.02 -28.67
N GLY A 567 -6.56 -9.30 -27.70
CA GLY A 567 -6.08 -10.65 -27.39
C GLY A 567 -4.78 -11.06 -28.08
N SER A 568 -4.24 -10.24 -29.01
CA SER A 568 -2.86 -10.40 -29.50
C SER A 568 -1.85 -10.19 -28.36
N LEU A 569 -0.74 -10.94 -28.40
CA LEU A 569 0.37 -10.78 -27.44
C LEU A 569 1.17 -9.49 -27.68
N ASP A 570 0.91 -8.80 -28.78
CA ASP A 570 1.54 -7.55 -29.20
C ASP A 570 0.58 -6.36 -29.12
N ALA A 571 -0.64 -6.55 -28.61
CA ALA A 571 -1.62 -5.47 -28.54
C ALA A 571 -1.33 -4.46 -27.43
N SER A 572 -1.31 -3.18 -27.79
CA SER A 572 -1.21 -2.08 -26.84
C SER A 572 -1.88 -0.82 -27.39
N THR A 573 -2.76 -0.20 -26.61
CA THR A 573 -3.42 1.08 -26.95
C THR A 573 -2.94 2.23 -26.07
N ALA A 574 -1.92 2.00 -25.25
CA ALA A 574 -1.28 3.02 -24.43
C ALA A 574 -0.79 4.19 -25.31
N ARG A 575 -1.08 5.42 -24.87
CA ARG A 575 -0.68 6.65 -25.57
C ARG A 575 0.23 7.53 -24.72
N ARG A 576 0.25 7.31 -23.42
CA ARG A 576 1.08 8.03 -22.45
C ARG A 576 1.95 7.06 -21.68
N HIS A 577 3.05 7.57 -21.14
CA HIS A 577 4.01 6.78 -20.36
C HIS A 577 3.35 6.03 -19.19
N GLY A 578 2.40 6.70 -18.54
CA GLY A 578 1.65 6.17 -17.42
C GLY A 578 0.53 5.19 -17.78
N ASP A 579 0.15 5.05 -19.04
CA ASP A 579 -1.05 4.27 -19.43
C ASP A 579 -0.79 2.75 -19.46
N PHE A 580 0.46 2.28 -19.55
CA PHE A 580 0.71 0.85 -19.82
C PHE A 580 0.20 -0.09 -18.72
N ASP A 581 0.11 0.37 -17.48
CA ASP A 581 -0.41 -0.43 -16.37
C ASP A 581 -1.96 -0.37 -16.28
N ASP A 582 -2.63 0.52 -17.00
CA ASP A 582 -4.10 0.57 -17.04
C ASP A 582 -4.72 0.41 -18.43
N ASP A 583 -3.89 0.27 -19.45
CA ASP A 583 -4.25 -0.13 -20.80
C ASP A 583 -4.59 -1.62 -20.83
N GLU A 584 -5.89 -1.90 -20.96
CA GLU A 584 -6.43 -3.27 -21.00
C GLU A 584 -5.67 -4.15 -21.99
N ARG A 585 -5.36 -3.67 -23.19
CA ARG A 585 -4.68 -4.47 -24.21
C ARG A 585 -3.27 -4.86 -23.78
N THR A 586 -2.50 -3.90 -23.27
CA THR A 586 -1.14 -4.14 -22.73
C THR A 586 -1.15 -5.16 -21.61
N VAL A 587 -2.05 -5.00 -20.64
CA VAL A 587 -2.14 -5.90 -19.48
C VAL A 587 -2.54 -7.31 -19.91
N LEU A 588 -3.55 -7.43 -20.78
CA LEU A 588 -4.01 -8.73 -21.28
C LEU A 588 -3.00 -9.42 -22.18
N ALA A 589 -2.27 -8.67 -23.01
CA ALA A 589 -1.14 -9.19 -23.79
C ALA A 589 -0.07 -9.76 -22.86
N THR A 590 0.24 -9.07 -21.76
CA THR A 590 1.21 -9.53 -20.76
C THR A 590 0.74 -10.80 -20.05
N PHE A 591 -0.53 -10.87 -19.65
CA PHE A 591 -1.09 -12.09 -19.03
C PHE A 591 -1.12 -13.26 -20.01
N GLY A 592 -1.44 -12.99 -21.28
CA GLY A 592 -1.36 -13.98 -22.36
C GLY A 592 0.06 -14.51 -22.56
N ARG A 593 1.09 -13.65 -22.46
CA ARG A 593 2.51 -14.06 -22.54
C ARG A 593 2.91 -14.98 -21.39
N ILE A 594 2.45 -14.68 -20.17
CA ILE A 594 2.67 -15.53 -18.99
C ILE A 594 2.02 -16.91 -19.20
N ALA A 595 0.76 -16.95 -19.62
CA ALA A 595 0.02 -18.20 -19.83
C ALA A 595 0.61 -19.04 -20.99
N ALA A 596 1.03 -18.40 -22.08
CA ALA A 596 1.54 -19.09 -23.28
C ALA A 596 2.93 -19.71 -23.07
N ALA A 597 3.75 -19.16 -22.18
CA ALA A 597 5.12 -19.61 -21.99
C ALA A 597 5.24 -21.05 -21.46
N GLY A 598 4.21 -21.57 -20.76
CA GLY A 598 4.16 -22.97 -20.31
C GLY A 598 3.65 -23.96 -21.37
N ALA A 599 3.00 -23.52 -22.45
CA ALA A 599 2.39 -24.44 -23.44
C ALA A 599 3.42 -25.20 -24.29
N THR A 600 4.64 -24.69 -24.41
CA THR A 600 5.70 -25.25 -25.27
C THR A 600 6.32 -26.55 -24.73
N GLY A 601 6.07 -26.94 -23.47
CA GLY A 601 6.55 -28.20 -22.89
C GLY A 601 5.65 -29.42 -23.10
N THR A 602 4.44 -29.26 -23.65
CA THR A 602 3.42 -30.35 -23.70
C THR A 602 2.86 -30.65 -25.09
N ALA A 603 3.23 -29.87 -26.11
CA ALA A 603 2.70 -29.99 -27.47
C ALA A 603 3.27 -31.13 -28.32
N ARG A 604 3.87 -32.17 -27.72
CA ARG A 604 4.32 -33.39 -28.44
C ARG A 604 3.58 -34.68 -28.08
N SER A 605 2.57 -34.65 -27.20
CA SER A 605 1.87 -35.88 -26.78
C SER A 605 0.33 -35.85 -26.86
N ALA A 606 -0.31 -34.72 -27.15
CA ALA A 606 -1.78 -34.62 -27.13
C ALA A 606 -2.48 -34.76 -28.49
N ALA A 607 -1.77 -35.15 -29.56
CA ALA A 607 -2.37 -35.46 -30.86
C ALA A 607 -2.87 -36.92 -30.92
N ALA A 608 -3.62 -37.37 -29.91
CA ALA A 608 -4.40 -38.61 -29.95
C ALA A 608 -5.27 -38.73 -28.70
N ARG A 609 -6.44 -38.05 -28.70
CA ARG A 609 -7.68 -38.48 -28.02
C ARG A 609 -8.77 -37.43 -28.28
N SER A 610 -9.25 -37.41 -29.51
CA SER A 610 -10.63 -37.01 -29.79
C SER A 610 -11.53 -38.12 -29.25
N ARG A 611 -12.41 -37.79 -28.31
CA ARG A 611 -13.67 -38.52 -28.06
C ARG A 611 -14.65 -37.67 -27.25
N THR A 612 -15.54 -37.02 -28.01
CA THR A 612 -17.00 -36.96 -27.81
C THR A 612 -17.53 -36.93 -26.38
N ALA A 613 -18.02 -35.76 -25.95
CA ALA A 613 -19.17 -35.66 -25.06
C ALA A 613 -20.03 -34.47 -25.50
N GLN A 614 -21.26 -34.76 -25.93
CA GLN A 614 -22.30 -33.77 -26.21
C GLN A 614 -22.80 -33.13 -24.89
N PRO A 615 -23.21 -31.86 -24.88
CA PRO A 615 -23.85 -31.25 -23.73
C PRO A 615 -25.37 -31.49 -23.76
N ALA A 616 -25.91 -31.97 -22.64
CA ALA A 616 -27.34 -32.04 -22.41
C ALA A 616 -27.90 -30.63 -22.12
N THR A 617 -28.97 -30.29 -22.85
CA THR A 617 -29.73 -29.04 -22.77
C THR A 617 -30.87 -29.16 -21.76
N THR A 618 -31.18 -28.07 -21.05
CA THR A 618 -32.54 -27.61 -20.69
C THR A 618 -32.45 -26.23 -19.98
N PRO A 619 -33.51 -25.38 -20.00
CA PRO A 619 -33.37 -24.00 -20.45
C PRO A 619 -33.76 -22.90 -19.43
N ARG A 620 -33.13 -21.74 -19.64
CA ARG A 620 -33.59 -20.34 -19.50
C ARG A 620 -34.35 -19.93 -18.23
N ASP A 621 -33.76 -18.96 -17.52
CA ASP A 621 -34.50 -17.76 -17.15
C ASP A 621 -33.69 -16.46 -17.37
N ARG A 622 -34.22 -15.67 -18.30
CA ARG A 622 -34.22 -14.21 -18.56
C ARG A 622 -32.99 -13.34 -18.21
N ASP A 623 -32.36 -12.89 -19.30
CA ASP A 623 -31.96 -11.53 -19.63
C ASP A 623 -32.08 -10.46 -18.53
N THR A 624 -30.94 -10.14 -17.94
CA THR A 624 -30.54 -8.73 -17.76
C THR A 624 -29.15 -8.60 -18.37
N ALA A 625 -29.06 -7.94 -19.53
CA ALA A 625 -27.80 -7.47 -20.07
C ALA A 625 -27.16 -6.52 -19.06
N ARG A 626 -26.29 -7.06 -18.20
CA ARG A 626 -25.36 -6.26 -17.40
C ARG A 626 -24.28 -5.79 -18.35
N GLU A 627 -24.09 -4.48 -18.47
CA GLU A 627 -22.85 -3.93 -18.97
C GLU A 627 -21.68 -4.66 -18.29
N PRO A 628 -20.66 -5.13 -19.03
CA PRO A 628 -19.46 -5.63 -18.40
C PRO A 628 -18.88 -4.47 -17.59
N LEU A 629 -18.81 -4.66 -16.26
CA LEU A 629 -18.07 -3.77 -15.37
C LEU A 629 -16.71 -3.50 -16.03
N ARG A 630 -16.42 -2.23 -16.35
CA ARG A 630 -15.14 -1.83 -16.92
C ARG A 630 -14.05 -2.28 -15.95
N MET A 631 -13.31 -3.33 -16.33
CA MET A 631 -12.27 -3.97 -15.52
C MET A 631 -11.15 -3.00 -15.16
N PHE A 632 -10.96 -1.96 -15.97
CA PHE A 632 -9.93 -0.93 -15.81
C PHE A 632 -10.59 0.44 -15.68
N SER A 633 -10.80 0.91 -14.45
CA SER A 633 -10.98 2.35 -14.23
C SER A 633 -9.63 3.04 -14.42
N ARG A 634 -9.61 4.07 -15.28
CA ARG A 634 -8.44 4.92 -15.53
C ARG A 634 -7.78 5.35 -14.21
N SER A 635 -6.45 5.32 -14.18
CA SER A 635 -5.62 5.68 -13.03
C SER A 635 -5.96 7.05 -12.46
N GLY A 636 -5.65 7.29 -11.17
CA GLY A 636 -5.85 8.59 -10.52
C GLY A 636 -5.02 9.74 -11.13
N SER A 637 -3.98 9.44 -11.93
CA SER A 637 -3.29 10.39 -12.81
C SER A 637 -4.15 10.70 -14.04
N SER A 638 -4.61 9.68 -14.76
CA SER A 638 -5.51 9.81 -15.92
C SER A 638 -6.84 10.53 -15.58
N LEU A 639 -7.39 10.27 -14.39
CA LEU A 639 -8.60 10.96 -13.88
C LEU A 639 -8.33 12.40 -13.42
N ARG A 640 -7.14 12.72 -12.90
CA ARG A 640 -6.76 14.11 -12.54
C ARG A 640 -6.61 14.97 -13.79
N ASP A 641 -5.99 14.44 -14.83
CA ASP A 641 -5.85 15.11 -16.12
C ASP A 641 -7.22 15.30 -16.79
N GLN A 642 -8.11 14.30 -16.71
CA GLN A 642 -9.46 14.40 -17.24
C GLN A 642 -10.31 15.43 -16.48
N ARG A 643 -10.14 15.54 -15.15
CA ARG A 643 -10.82 16.55 -14.33
C ARG A 643 -10.32 17.96 -14.66
N GLN A 644 -9.02 18.14 -14.89
CA GLN A 644 -8.46 19.39 -15.42
C GLN A 644 -9.01 19.73 -16.81
N GLN A 645 -9.17 18.76 -17.71
CA GLN A 645 -9.78 18.98 -19.03
C GLN A 645 -11.26 19.38 -18.94
N ILE A 646 -12.02 18.81 -18.00
CA ILE A 646 -13.42 19.21 -17.76
C ILE A 646 -13.45 20.63 -17.21
N ASP A 647 -12.66 20.93 -16.17
CA ASP A 647 -12.61 22.27 -15.55
C ASP A 647 -12.16 23.36 -16.54
N LEU A 648 -11.29 23.04 -17.51
CA LEU A 648 -10.87 23.94 -18.59
C LEU A 648 -11.94 24.14 -19.68
N LYS A 649 -12.84 23.16 -19.89
CA LYS A 649 -13.98 23.30 -20.81
C LYS A 649 -15.17 24.04 -20.20
N THR A 650 -15.24 24.11 -18.86
CA THR A 650 -16.25 24.88 -18.11
C THR A 650 -15.81 26.29 -17.71
N ARG A 651 -14.69 26.79 -18.23
CA ARG A 651 -14.23 28.18 -18.03
C ARG A 651 -14.26 28.99 -19.31
#